data_AF-A0A6L3F0Z1-F1
#
_entry.id   AF-A0A6L3F0Z1-F1
#
_cell.length_a   1.000
_cell.length_b   1.000
_cell.length_c   1.000
_cell.angle_alpha   90.00
_cell.angle_beta   90.00
_cell.angle_gamma   90.00
#
_symmetry.space_group_name_H-M   'P 1'
#
loop_
_entity.id
_entity.type
_entity.pdbx_description
1 polymer ?
#
loop_
_entity_poly.entity_id
_entity_poly.type
_entity_poly.pdbx_seq_one_letter_code
_entity_poly.pdbx_strand_id
1 'polypeptide(L)'
;MTQNDFTYKSQDVNYLGFLEAQLRDLTGIDILTYELIQNADDVQGENGRSPTTNLSFDITDEALIVKNNGVFRPVDFERLQNLAGGGKREEVGTTGAFGIGFVAVYQITDAPEIYSNNIHWTIQPDAAPAQRIQERQEKTQGTCFRLPWAFDARSPVRRALRIEAIQADQLDSLADTIAVATEVAALFLQQLQVLEVKRNGRLIQRIERLTPAPDEIVLQGLNSTTTWLLMQGDFAAEAIQLRTQYPWQIEEKRRSDVRIAVRASGLDQQGRLFAVLPTESTTPLPLHINADFYPTTDRKRIHFGSDYQSEWNRAAIRCAANVIANQFDSLPQQLGPFDFWDLLQKMAYTQQLANEGELPDVFAAFWQTVAPTLHNKPILFTADDQWLLPADVRLPGRGVRETAVSLLNSLKIPILHPDLNPHSQLMRQSEIRAVDLSIQDVTDALKQAGLVRSMPLFEAPLFLRSVDALQTLWNLIDRLLINVLHPQEREAALNMLQRCSLVLSEVMTLEQSNHVFRGKSEAKTLFPDALWVHEAVSENRFPGQFVNNFGVRQAVNQLVDIPLDQLEYEWRMERLDVPGIFRWFESNQIEIFADDPTLQQDIRRLPLVPVNGELRPLSHLYIPGGFEDPLKLSGTVDLDLIGGRPQFLRDLGVQELDFETYVYEQLPRVLTQHLDIPSDGRHRLLQLLAERLGEFRDDRELQSQLSDLPLIACLDGSFRAANNAFASRDVERLLGTQVHIAEPVDSESIRALYRWLGVRNEPTAADIVQSLLFVSQTNTDAPLDEPTQHLVQQCLLQLNGLLVEGTVA
;
A
#
# COMPACT_ATOMS: atom_id res chain seq x y z
N MET A 1 23.07 35.25 92.26
CA MET A 1 22.64 36.17 91.20
C MET A 1 21.15 36.41 91.39
N THR A 2 20.82 37.67 91.61
CA THR A 2 19.52 38.25 91.92
C THR A 2 18.53 38.10 90.76
N GLN A 3 17.23 38.18 91.10
CA GLN A 3 16.09 38.27 90.18
C GLN A 3 16.43 39.04 88.90
N ASN A 4 16.33 38.36 87.75
CA ASN A 4 16.42 39.01 86.46
C ASN A 4 15.19 39.90 86.25
N ASP A 5 15.40 41.20 86.24
CA ASP A 5 14.46 42.21 85.73
C ASP A 5 14.25 41.99 84.23
N PHE A 6 13.28 41.16 83.86
CA PHE A 6 12.77 41.12 82.49
C PHE A 6 11.47 41.91 82.40
N THR A 7 11.42 42.89 81.51
CA THR A 7 10.17 43.53 81.11
C THR A 7 9.64 42.83 79.87
N TYR A 8 8.58 42.05 80.02
CA TYR A 8 7.86 41.51 78.87
C TYR A 8 7.19 42.66 78.14
N LYS A 9 7.51 42.82 76.85
CA LYS A 9 6.78 43.71 75.95
C LYS A 9 5.84 42.87 75.11
N SER A 10 4.58 43.24 75.05
CA SER A 10 3.63 42.62 74.13
C SER A 10 4.02 42.96 72.69
N GLN A 11 3.97 41.96 71.82
CA GLN A 11 4.06 42.11 70.38
C GLN A 11 2.68 41.75 69.83
N ASP A 12 2.04 42.68 69.14
CA ASP A 12 0.73 42.50 68.52
C ASP A 12 0.85 42.61 67.00
N VAL A 13 -0.10 42.03 66.28
CA VAL A 13 -0.17 42.07 64.81
C VAL A 13 -1.20 43.11 64.40
N ASN A 14 -0.76 44.11 63.62
CA ASN A 14 -1.70 45.07 63.02
C ASN A 14 -2.62 44.33 62.04
N TYR A 15 -3.93 44.29 62.34
CA TYR A 15 -4.93 43.59 61.54
C TYR A 15 -4.98 44.05 60.08
N LEU A 16 -4.97 45.37 59.81
CA LEU A 16 -4.94 45.88 58.44
C LEU A 16 -3.62 45.56 57.73
N GLY A 17 -2.49 45.55 58.46
CA GLY A 17 -1.21 45.12 57.91
C GLY A 17 -1.15 43.62 57.61
N PHE A 18 -1.85 42.80 58.41
CA PHE A 18 -2.05 41.37 58.12
C PHE A 18 -2.90 41.17 56.86
N LEU A 19 -4.02 41.89 56.72
CA LEU A 19 -4.84 41.84 55.51
C LEU A 19 -4.06 42.31 54.27
N GLU A 20 -3.32 43.42 54.36
CA GLU A 20 -2.45 43.91 53.27
C GLU A 20 -1.44 42.83 52.84
N ALA A 21 -0.80 42.16 53.79
CA ALA A 21 0.17 41.11 53.50
C ALA A 21 -0.46 39.89 52.81
N GLN A 22 -1.67 39.46 53.22
CA GLN A 22 -2.37 38.35 52.59
C GLN A 22 -2.91 38.71 51.19
N LEU A 23 -3.40 39.93 51.01
CA LEU A 23 -3.98 40.39 49.75
C LEU A 23 -2.93 40.61 48.65
N ARG A 24 -1.67 40.85 49.00
CA ARG A 24 -0.58 40.98 48.01
C ARG A 24 -0.51 39.76 47.07
N ASP A 25 -0.76 38.58 47.62
CA ASP A 25 -0.70 37.32 46.89
C ASP A 25 -2.08 36.89 46.35
N LEU A 26 -3.17 37.49 46.83
CA LEU A 26 -4.55 37.18 46.40
C LEU A 26 -5.15 38.33 45.59
N THR A 27 -4.65 38.53 44.37
CA THR A 27 -5.13 39.59 43.45
C THR A 27 -5.84 39.04 42.22
N GLY A 28 -7.03 39.56 41.94
CA GLY A 28 -7.90 39.18 40.82
C GLY A 28 -9.33 38.84 41.27
N ILE A 29 -10.32 39.30 40.50
CA ILE A 29 -11.74 39.00 40.77
C ILE A 29 -12.06 37.51 40.55
N ASP A 30 -11.33 36.86 39.64
CA ASP A 30 -11.36 35.43 39.39
C ASP A 30 -10.87 34.63 40.60
N ILE A 31 -9.75 35.03 41.23
CA ILE A 31 -9.26 34.39 42.46
C ILE A 31 -10.27 34.53 43.59
N LEU A 32 -10.85 35.72 43.78
CA LEU A 32 -11.95 35.91 44.74
C LEU A 32 -13.13 34.95 44.44
N THR A 33 -13.49 34.84 43.16
CA THR A 33 -14.58 33.96 42.72
C THR A 33 -14.29 32.51 43.07
N TYR A 34 -13.07 32.03 42.77
CA TYR A 34 -12.65 30.67 43.10
C TYR A 34 -12.67 30.41 44.62
N GLU A 35 -12.14 31.32 45.44
CA GLU A 35 -12.18 31.16 46.90
C GLU A 35 -13.62 31.10 47.43
N LEU A 36 -14.55 31.89 46.88
CA LEU A 36 -15.96 31.84 47.26
C LEU A 36 -16.66 30.55 46.78
N ILE A 37 -16.31 30.06 45.59
CA ILE A 37 -16.77 28.76 45.07
C ILE A 37 -16.29 27.63 45.97
N GLN A 38 -14.99 27.60 46.33
CA GLN A 38 -14.41 26.58 47.19
C GLN A 38 -15.02 26.59 48.60
N ASN A 39 -15.21 27.78 49.19
CA ASN A 39 -15.88 27.90 50.49
C ASN A 39 -17.30 27.32 50.48
N ALA A 40 -18.00 27.41 49.35
CA ALA A 40 -19.31 26.82 49.18
C ALA A 40 -19.24 25.31 48.88
N ASP A 41 -18.31 24.87 48.04
CA ASP A 41 -18.14 23.47 47.62
C ASP A 41 -17.59 22.54 48.72
N ASP A 42 -16.75 23.06 49.61
CA ASP A 42 -16.21 22.34 50.79
C ASP A 42 -17.31 22.02 51.83
N VAL A 43 -18.52 22.58 51.69
CA VAL A 43 -19.66 22.28 52.55
C VAL A 43 -20.25 20.90 52.22
N GLN A 44 -19.69 19.89 52.87
CA GLN A 44 -20.14 18.51 52.76
C GLN A 44 -21.40 18.23 53.60
N GLY A 45 -22.18 17.23 53.16
CA GLY A 45 -23.36 16.72 53.85
C GLY A 45 -23.02 15.81 55.04
N GLU A 46 -22.27 16.32 56.02
CA GLU A 46 -21.94 15.58 57.25
C GLU A 46 -22.63 16.17 58.48
N ASN A 47 -22.89 15.35 59.50
CA ASN A 47 -23.50 15.75 60.78
C ASN A 47 -24.89 16.41 60.66
N GLY A 48 -25.73 15.95 59.72
CA GLY A 48 -27.09 16.46 59.52
C GLY A 48 -27.19 17.74 58.67
N ARG A 49 -26.08 18.16 58.04
CA ARG A 49 -26.03 19.29 57.10
C ARG A 49 -26.48 18.85 55.71
N SER A 50 -27.26 19.67 55.02
CA SER A 50 -27.42 19.52 53.57
C SER A 50 -26.19 20.08 52.86
N PRO A 51 -25.63 19.38 51.86
CA PRO A 51 -24.53 19.93 51.07
C PRO A 51 -24.97 21.21 50.35
N THR A 52 -24.01 22.09 50.08
CA THR A 52 -24.28 23.26 49.24
C THR A 52 -24.29 22.81 47.79
N THR A 53 -25.44 22.91 47.14
CA THR A 53 -25.62 22.48 45.74
C THR A 53 -25.71 23.67 44.79
N ASN A 54 -26.04 24.86 45.29
CA ASN A 54 -26.33 26.03 44.46
C ASN A 54 -25.53 27.25 44.96
N LEU A 55 -24.91 27.96 44.03
CA LEU A 55 -24.19 29.21 44.28
C LEU A 55 -24.56 30.24 43.21
N SER A 56 -24.85 31.48 43.60
CA SER A 56 -25.12 32.57 42.65
C SER A 56 -24.33 33.82 43.01
N PHE A 57 -23.71 34.43 42.01
CA PHE A 57 -23.10 35.75 42.05
C PHE A 57 -24.04 36.75 41.36
N ASP A 58 -24.41 37.83 42.04
CA ASP A 58 -25.18 38.93 41.46
C ASP A 58 -24.39 40.23 41.61
N ILE A 59 -23.86 40.70 40.49
CA ILE A 59 -23.14 41.94 40.36
C ILE A 59 -24.19 43.05 40.27
N THR A 60 -24.49 43.68 41.40
CA THR A 60 -25.42 44.82 41.43
C THR A 60 -24.67 46.14 41.31
N ASP A 61 -25.38 47.24 41.05
CA ASP A 61 -24.77 48.58 41.02
C ASP A 61 -24.17 49.00 42.38
N GLU A 62 -24.61 48.38 43.48
CA GLU A 62 -24.20 48.76 44.83
C GLU A 62 -23.23 47.75 45.50
N ALA A 63 -23.33 46.47 45.15
CA ALA A 63 -22.59 45.39 45.80
C ALA A 63 -22.45 44.14 44.92
N LEU A 64 -21.45 43.31 45.21
CA LEU A 64 -21.46 41.90 44.82
C LEU A 64 -22.27 41.11 45.86
N ILE A 65 -23.35 40.46 45.43
CA ILE A 65 -24.17 39.60 46.27
C ILE A 65 -23.89 38.15 45.93
N VAL A 66 -23.41 37.37 46.90
CA VAL A 66 -23.07 35.95 46.71
C VAL A 66 -23.97 35.10 47.61
N LYS A 67 -24.85 34.30 47.01
CA LYS A 67 -25.84 33.48 47.73
C LYS A 67 -25.60 32.01 47.50
N ASN A 68 -25.70 31.22 48.56
CA ASN A 68 -25.71 29.75 48.47
C ASN A 68 -26.71 29.13 49.44
N ASN A 69 -27.12 27.89 49.18
CA ASN A 69 -28.09 27.18 50.01
C ASN A 69 -27.49 26.53 51.27
N GLY A 70 -26.18 26.63 51.48
CA GLY A 70 -25.50 26.22 52.70
C GLY A 70 -25.75 27.19 53.86
N VAL A 71 -25.52 26.73 55.09
CA VAL A 71 -25.67 27.54 56.33
C VAL A 71 -24.40 27.43 57.17
N PHE A 72 -23.94 28.55 57.74
CA PHE A 72 -22.79 28.61 58.65
C PHE A 72 -23.13 27.99 60.00
N ARG A 73 -22.19 27.23 60.57
CA ARG A 73 -22.29 26.75 61.95
C ARG A 73 -21.75 27.83 62.89
N PRO A 74 -22.10 27.80 64.18
CA PRO A 74 -21.49 28.68 65.19
C PRO A 74 -19.96 28.65 65.17
N VAL A 75 -19.37 27.47 64.98
CA VAL A 75 -17.90 27.31 64.87
C VAL A 75 -17.31 27.98 63.63
N ASP A 76 -18.09 28.16 62.55
CA ASP A 76 -17.61 28.83 61.34
C ASP A 76 -17.52 30.34 61.56
N PHE A 77 -18.45 30.92 62.34
CA PHE A 77 -18.36 32.29 62.83
C PHE A 77 -17.18 32.48 63.80
N GLU A 78 -16.98 31.57 64.76
CA GLU A 78 -15.83 31.62 65.68
C GLU A 78 -14.48 31.58 64.95
N ARG A 79 -14.38 30.81 63.85
CA ARG A 79 -13.21 30.77 62.97
C ARG A 79 -13.01 32.10 62.24
N LEU A 80 -14.07 32.66 61.65
CA LEU A 80 -14.00 33.97 60.98
C LEU A 80 -13.69 35.12 61.93
N GLN A 81 -14.06 35.02 63.21
CA GLN A 81 -13.68 36.00 64.22
C GLN A 81 -12.17 35.94 64.54
N ASN A 82 -11.55 34.76 64.40
CA ASN A 82 -10.17 34.49 64.79
C ASN A 82 -9.25 34.22 63.58
N LEU A 83 -9.25 35.11 62.58
CA LEU A 83 -8.50 34.97 61.32
C LEU A 83 -6.98 34.75 61.47
N ALA A 84 -6.36 35.22 62.56
CA ALA A 84 -4.93 35.06 62.86
C ALA A 84 -4.61 33.87 63.79
N GLY A 85 -5.62 33.15 64.26
CA GLY A 85 -5.43 31.94 65.06
C GLY A 85 -5.14 30.76 64.14
N GLY A 86 -3.87 30.39 63.96
CA GLY A 86 -3.40 29.30 63.09
C GLY A 86 -3.95 27.89 63.37
N GLY A 87 -5.00 27.76 64.17
CA GLY A 87 -5.69 26.52 64.49
C GLY A 87 -6.62 26.08 63.37
N LYS A 88 -6.05 25.53 62.28
CA LYS A 88 -6.65 24.47 61.46
C LYS A 88 -5.73 23.98 60.34
N ARG A 89 -4.59 23.41 60.71
CA ARG A 89 -3.86 22.53 59.79
C ARG A 89 -4.41 21.10 59.74
N GLU A 90 -5.31 20.69 60.65
CA GLU A 90 -5.59 19.26 60.92
C GLU A 90 -7.01 18.71 60.60
N GLU A 91 -7.97 19.48 60.07
CA GLU A 91 -9.28 18.91 59.65
C GLU A 91 -9.18 18.16 58.30
N VAL A 92 -9.64 16.90 58.29
CA VAL A 92 -9.72 16.04 57.10
C VAL A 92 -10.83 16.55 56.18
N GLY A 93 -10.53 16.71 54.89
CA GLY A 93 -11.52 17.10 53.87
C GLY A 93 -11.67 18.60 53.60
N THR A 94 -10.98 19.47 54.36
CA THR A 94 -10.95 20.92 54.09
C THR A 94 -9.67 21.32 53.37
N THR A 95 -9.79 22.04 52.25
CA THR A 95 -8.64 22.45 51.42
C THR A 95 -8.20 23.88 51.74
N GLY A 96 -7.77 24.12 52.98
CA GLY A 96 -7.20 25.42 53.37
C GLY A 96 -7.20 25.69 54.87
N ALA A 97 -6.49 26.73 55.30
CA ALA A 97 -6.67 27.32 56.62
C ALA A 97 -7.93 28.21 56.57
N PHE A 98 -9.00 27.77 57.21
CA PHE A 98 -10.30 28.47 57.27
C PHE A 98 -10.09 29.95 57.66
N GLY A 99 -10.53 30.88 56.80
CA GLY A 99 -10.46 32.33 57.04
C GLY A 99 -9.51 33.11 56.11
N ILE A 100 -8.46 32.50 55.57
CA ILE A 100 -7.54 33.21 54.64
C ILE A 100 -8.22 33.49 53.29
N GLY A 101 -9.00 32.54 52.77
CA GLY A 101 -9.74 32.72 51.51
C GLY A 101 -10.82 33.81 51.57
N PHE A 102 -11.43 34.02 52.75
CA PHE A 102 -12.40 35.11 52.94
C PHE A 102 -11.75 36.49 52.88
N VAL A 103 -10.47 36.63 53.22
CA VAL A 103 -9.76 37.92 53.13
C VAL A 103 -9.77 38.48 51.71
N ALA A 104 -9.85 37.62 50.69
CA ALA A 104 -9.94 38.03 49.29
C ALA A 104 -11.12 39.00 49.01
N VAL A 105 -12.20 38.99 49.81
CA VAL A 105 -13.35 39.90 49.60
C VAL A 105 -12.94 41.37 49.75
N TYR A 106 -11.91 41.68 50.54
CA TYR A 106 -11.42 43.04 50.72
C TYR A 106 -10.77 43.63 49.46
N GLN A 107 -10.53 42.82 48.42
CA GLN A 107 -10.18 43.32 47.10
C GLN A 107 -11.26 44.24 46.53
N ILE A 108 -12.53 43.99 46.85
CA ILE A 108 -13.67 44.70 46.24
C ILE A 108 -14.54 45.47 47.23
N THR A 109 -14.44 45.16 48.52
CA THR A 109 -15.24 45.79 49.58
C THR A 109 -14.41 46.29 50.75
N ASP A 110 -14.88 47.32 51.44
CA ASP A 110 -14.27 47.80 52.69
C ASP A 110 -15.01 47.28 53.92
N ALA A 111 -16.26 46.85 53.77
CA ALA A 111 -17.12 46.41 54.86
C ALA A 111 -17.99 45.23 54.44
N PRO A 112 -17.45 44.00 54.40
CA PRO A 112 -18.21 42.83 54.02
C PRO A 112 -19.33 42.54 55.02
N GLU A 113 -20.47 42.08 54.50
CA GLU A 113 -21.61 41.64 55.29
C GLU A 113 -21.90 40.15 55.07
N ILE A 114 -22.23 39.45 56.13
CA ILE A 114 -22.53 38.00 56.12
C ILE A 114 -23.90 37.79 56.74
N TYR A 115 -24.78 37.10 56.01
CA TYR A 115 -26.11 36.71 56.47
C TYR A 115 -26.19 35.18 56.46
N SER A 116 -26.18 34.54 57.62
CA SER A 116 -26.33 33.08 57.72
C SER A 116 -26.77 32.66 59.12
N ASN A 117 -27.47 31.53 59.24
CA ASN A 117 -27.90 30.97 60.53
C ASN A 117 -28.67 31.94 61.44
N ASN A 118 -29.54 32.76 60.86
CA ASN A 118 -30.26 33.86 61.50
C ASN A 118 -29.39 34.98 62.10
N ILE A 119 -28.13 35.06 61.67
CA ILE A 119 -27.14 36.04 62.11
C ILE A 119 -26.76 36.94 60.93
N HIS A 120 -26.71 38.25 61.18
CA HIS A 120 -26.14 39.26 60.28
C HIS A 120 -24.87 39.85 60.92
N TRP A 121 -23.74 39.70 60.24
CA TRP A 121 -22.48 40.36 60.58
C TRP A 121 -22.17 41.47 59.60
N THR A 122 -21.82 42.65 60.10
CA THR A 122 -21.12 43.70 59.33
C THR A 122 -19.71 43.84 59.88
N ILE A 123 -18.70 43.65 59.03
CA ILE A 123 -17.30 43.68 59.44
C ILE A 123 -16.66 45.00 59.00
N GLN A 124 -16.12 45.78 59.95
CA GLN A 124 -15.45 47.05 59.74
C GLN A 124 -13.97 46.91 60.17
N PRO A 125 -13.05 46.64 59.22
CA PRO A 125 -11.68 46.25 59.55
C PRO A 125 -10.83 47.38 60.13
N ASP A 126 -11.19 48.64 59.87
CA ASP A 126 -10.56 49.87 60.38
C ASP A 126 -11.08 50.31 61.76
N ALA A 127 -12.13 49.66 62.28
CA ALA A 127 -12.61 49.91 63.63
C ALA A 127 -11.67 49.34 64.71
N ALA A 128 -11.83 49.84 65.94
CA ALA A 128 -11.15 49.28 67.11
C ALA A 128 -11.48 47.78 67.29
N PRO A 129 -10.54 46.94 67.79
CA PRO A 129 -10.73 45.48 67.85
C PRO A 129 -12.07 45.00 68.40
N ALA A 130 -12.58 45.64 69.46
CA ALA A 130 -13.85 45.28 70.09
C ALA A 130 -15.12 45.71 69.32
N GLN A 131 -14.97 46.49 68.25
CA GLN A 131 -16.05 47.06 67.44
C GLN A 131 -16.00 46.62 65.97
N ARG A 132 -15.05 45.75 65.60
CA ARG A 132 -14.86 45.33 64.20
C ARG A 132 -16.01 44.51 63.63
N ILE A 133 -16.70 43.75 64.46
CA ILE A 133 -17.81 42.90 64.03
C ILE A 133 -19.06 43.39 64.73
N GLN A 134 -20.01 43.88 63.95
CA GLN A 134 -21.35 44.15 64.43
C GLN A 134 -22.24 42.95 64.14
N GLU A 135 -22.78 42.32 65.18
CA GLU A 135 -23.73 41.21 65.07
C GLU A 135 -25.17 41.67 65.34
N ARG A 136 -26.13 41.18 64.54
CA ARG A 136 -27.58 41.31 64.79
C ARG A 136 -28.30 40.01 64.42
N GLN A 137 -29.48 39.81 65.01
CA GLN A 137 -30.36 38.70 64.66
C GLN A 137 -31.25 39.10 63.47
N GLU A 138 -31.22 38.32 62.40
CA GLU A 138 -31.98 38.59 61.17
C GLU A 138 -32.39 37.28 60.52
N LYS A 139 -33.60 37.17 59.98
CA LYS A 139 -34.07 35.92 59.36
C LYS A 139 -33.32 35.65 58.06
N THR A 140 -32.64 34.52 57.95
CA THR A 140 -31.84 34.16 56.76
C THR A 140 -32.41 32.95 56.02
N GLN A 141 -32.12 32.85 54.72
CA GLN A 141 -32.34 31.65 53.89
C GLN A 141 -31.02 31.27 53.24
N GLY A 142 -30.40 30.19 53.71
CA GLY A 142 -29.03 29.85 53.32
C GLY A 142 -28.00 30.86 53.83
N THR A 143 -26.93 31.05 53.05
CA THR A 143 -25.85 32.00 53.32
C THR A 143 -25.82 33.04 52.21
N CYS A 144 -25.76 34.31 52.59
CA CYS A 144 -25.60 35.42 51.66
C CYS A 144 -24.44 36.32 52.12
N PHE A 145 -23.48 36.54 51.23
CA PHE A 145 -22.49 37.61 51.38
C PHE A 145 -22.97 38.82 50.61
N ARG A 146 -23.06 39.97 51.27
CA ARG A 146 -23.23 41.26 50.59
C ARG A 146 -21.92 42.01 50.71
N LEU A 147 -21.29 42.27 49.58
CA LEU A 147 -19.96 42.90 49.49
C LEU A 147 -20.14 44.26 48.80
N PRO A 148 -20.43 45.34 49.56
CA PRO A 148 -20.57 46.68 48.98
C PRO A 148 -19.32 47.07 48.21
N TRP A 149 -19.49 47.61 47.00
CA TRP A 149 -18.36 48.06 46.20
C TRP A 149 -17.63 49.21 46.89
N ALA A 150 -16.32 49.09 47.03
CA ALA A 150 -15.49 50.16 47.56
C ALA A 150 -15.19 51.20 46.46
N PHE A 151 -16.15 52.11 46.22
CA PHE A 151 -16.01 53.19 45.23
C PHE A 151 -15.14 54.37 45.71
N ASP A 152 -15.01 54.59 47.02
CA ASP A 152 -14.21 55.71 47.55
C ASP A 152 -12.72 55.35 47.67
N ALA A 153 -11.92 55.81 46.71
CA ALA A 153 -10.46 55.68 46.72
C ALA A 153 -9.77 56.29 47.96
N ARG A 154 -10.48 57.11 48.74
CA ARG A 154 -9.94 57.75 49.95
C ARG A 154 -10.32 57.04 51.24
N SER A 155 -11.05 55.92 51.17
CA SER A 155 -11.44 55.19 52.38
C SER A 155 -10.19 54.77 53.19
N PRO A 156 -10.28 54.73 54.53
CA PRO A 156 -9.15 54.29 55.37
C PRO A 156 -8.69 52.88 55.02
N VAL A 157 -9.62 51.99 54.69
CA VAL A 157 -9.36 50.59 54.33
C VAL A 157 -8.60 50.51 53.00
N ARG A 158 -9.08 51.17 51.93
CA ARG A 158 -8.38 51.20 50.63
C ARG A 158 -6.94 51.69 50.75
N ARG A 159 -6.75 52.79 51.49
CA ARG A 159 -5.42 53.39 51.73
C ARG A 159 -4.49 52.46 52.51
N ALA A 160 -5.01 51.79 53.54
CA ALA A 160 -4.22 50.88 54.37
C ALA A 160 -3.83 49.61 53.60
N LEU A 161 -4.75 49.05 52.81
CA LEU A 161 -4.52 47.85 52.01
C LEU A 161 -3.76 48.14 50.71
N ARG A 162 -3.66 49.41 50.30
CA ARG A 162 -3.01 49.87 49.06
C ARG A 162 -3.62 49.26 47.80
N ILE A 163 -4.95 49.14 47.79
CA ILE A 163 -5.72 48.59 46.67
C ILE A 163 -6.55 49.72 46.05
N GLU A 164 -6.70 49.69 44.73
CA GLU A 164 -7.55 50.63 44.00
C GLU A 164 -9.03 50.50 44.41
N ALA A 165 -9.76 51.60 44.28
CA ALA A 165 -11.22 51.59 44.41
C ALA A 165 -11.84 51.05 43.12
N ILE A 166 -12.91 50.28 43.27
CA ILE A 166 -13.70 49.77 42.15
C ILE A 166 -14.30 50.97 41.41
N GLN A 167 -14.33 50.92 40.08
CA GLN A 167 -15.01 51.92 39.27
C GLN A 167 -16.35 51.36 38.76
N ALA A 168 -17.39 52.19 38.76
CA ALA A 168 -18.74 51.76 38.40
C ALA A 168 -18.86 51.29 36.94
N ASP A 169 -18.02 51.81 36.04
CA ASP A 169 -17.95 51.42 34.63
C ASP A 169 -17.26 50.06 34.40
N GLN A 170 -16.57 49.50 35.42
CA GLN A 170 -15.94 48.18 35.35
C GLN A 170 -16.87 47.04 35.80
N LEU A 171 -18.06 47.33 36.32
CA LEU A 171 -18.93 46.29 36.88
C LEU A 171 -19.35 45.24 35.85
N ASP A 172 -19.58 45.65 34.60
CA ASP A 172 -19.95 44.72 33.54
C ASP A 172 -18.79 43.78 33.17
N SER A 173 -17.55 44.29 33.08
CA SER A 173 -16.38 43.45 32.82
C SER A 173 -16.04 42.53 34.00
N LEU A 174 -16.30 42.96 35.24
CA LEU A 174 -16.20 42.09 36.41
C LEU A 174 -17.23 40.96 36.35
N ALA A 175 -18.47 41.25 35.92
CA ALA A 175 -19.50 40.22 35.75
C ALA A 175 -19.09 39.18 34.69
N ASP A 176 -18.54 39.62 33.56
CA ASP A 176 -18.01 38.73 32.51
C ASP A 176 -16.84 37.87 33.04
N THR A 177 -15.94 38.46 33.82
CA THR A 177 -14.80 37.73 34.41
C THR A 177 -15.25 36.67 35.42
N ILE A 178 -16.23 37.00 36.28
CA ILE A 178 -16.85 36.06 37.22
C ILE A 178 -17.56 34.94 36.46
N ALA A 179 -18.24 35.25 35.35
CA ALA A 179 -18.88 34.25 34.49
C ALA A 179 -17.87 33.26 33.92
N VAL A 180 -16.77 33.74 33.33
CA VAL A 180 -15.69 32.87 32.82
C VAL A 180 -15.07 32.03 33.93
N ALA A 181 -14.75 32.62 35.08
CA ALA A 181 -14.18 31.89 36.22
C ALA A 181 -15.13 30.77 36.71
N THR A 182 -16.42 31.07 36.81
CA THR A 182 -17.46 30.10 37.20
C THR A 182 -17.51 28.90 36.24
N GLU A 183 -17.34 29.13 34.94
CA GLU A 183 -17.31 28.07 33.93
C GLU A 183 -16.11 27.16 34.08
N VAL A 184 -14.91 27.72 34.23
CA VAL A 184 -13.68 26.94 34.37
C VAL A 184 -13.69 26.14 35.68
N ALA A 185 -14.19 26.72 36.78
CA ALA A 185 -14.23 26.05 38.08
C ALA A 185 -15.20 24.87 38.14
N ALA A 186 -16.30 24.90 37.38
CA ALA A 186 -17.40 23.95 37.48
C ALA A 186 -16.99 22.47 37.29
N LEU A 187 -15.91 22.20 36.54
CA LEU A 187 -15.55 20.86 36.11
C LEU A 187 -15.22 19.90 37.26
N PHE A 188 -14.40 20.33 38.22
CA PHE A 188 -13.89 19.46 39.30
C PHE A 188 -14.54 19.69 40.66
N LEU A 189 -15.63 20.45 40.71
CA LEU A 189 -16.43 20.66 41.94
C LEU A 189 -17.00 19.34 42.45
N GLN A 190 -17.14 19.23 43.77
CA GLN A 190 -17.59 18.01 44.43
C GLN A 190 -19.08 18.06 44.79
N GLN A 191 -19.56 19.19 45.29
CA GLN A 191 -20.91 19.34 45.85
C GLN A 191 -21.79 20.26 45.01
N LEU A 192 -21.22 21.36 44.50
CA LEU A 192 -21.95 22.34 43.71
C LEU A 192 -22.43 21.73 42.39
N GLN A 193 -23.73 21.87 42.14
CA GLN A 193 -24.42 21.41 40.95
C GLN A 193 -24.88 22.57 40.08
N VAL A 194 -25.22 23.71 40.66
CA VAL A 194 -25.71 24.89 39.92
C VAL A 194 -24.90 26.12 40.30
N LEU A 195 -24.32 26.77 39.30
CA LEU A 195 -23.66 28.07 39.44
C LEU A 195 -24.34 29.10 38.55
N GLU A 196 -24.69 30.25 39.12
CA GLU A 196 -25.35 31.35 38.40
C GLU A 196 -24.56 32.66 38.52
N VAL A 197 -24.50 33.41 37.43
CA VAL A 197 -23.96 34.79 37.42
C VAL A 197 -25.02 35.72 36.88
N LYS A 198 -25.27 36.81 37.61
CA LYS A 198 -26.32 37.80 37.36
C LYS A 198 -25.74 39.21 37.37
N ARG A 199 -26.34 40.11 36.59
CA ARG A 199 -26.09 41.55 36.65
C ARG A 199 -27.40 42.25 36.97
N ASN A 200 -27.45 42.96 38.09
CA ASN A 200 -28.68 43.61 38.59
C ASN A 200 -29.88 42.66 38.59
N GLY A 201 -29.69 41.42 39.06
CA GLY A 201 -30.71 40.37 39.11
C GLY A 201 -31.03 39.69 37.77
N ARG A 202 -30.55 40.21 36.64
CA ARG A 202 -30.68 39.56 35.32
C ARG A 202 -29.64 38.46 35.17
N LEU A 203 -30.07 37.24 34.86
CA LEU A 203 -29.20 36.11 34.59
C LEU A 203 -28.33 36.35 33.35
N ILE A 204 -27.01 36.29 33.53
CA ILE A 204 -26.00 36.34 32.45
C ILE A 204 -25.56 34.93 32.10
N GLN A 205 -25.30 34.10 33.11
CA GLN A 205 -24.81 32.74 32.92
C GLN A 205 -25.44 31.81 33.96
N ARG A 206 -25.74 30.59 33.54
CA ARG A 206 -26.08 29.46 34.41
C ARG A 206 -25.34 28.24 33.92
N ILE A 207 -24.70 27.54 34.85
CA ILE A 207 -24.03 26.27 34.60
C ILE A 207 -24.64 25.24 35.53
N GLU A 208 -25.15 24.19 34.94
CA GLU A 208 -25.64 23.01 35.64
C GLU A 208 -24.69 21.84 35.38
N ARG A 209 -24.12 21.30 36.45
CA ARG A 209 -23.21 20.17 36.44
C ARG A 209 -24.03 18.90 36.67
N LEU A 210 -24.08 18.08 35.62
CA LEU A 210 -24.76 16.78 35.62
C LEU A 210 -23.71 15.68 35.60
N THR A 211 -23.98 14.58 36.29
CA THR A 211 -23.11 13.39 36.35
C THR A 211 -23.92 12.19 35.88
N PRO A 212 -24.06 11.98 34.56
CA PRO A 212 -24.87 10.89 34.02
C PRO A 212 -24.26 9.50 34.29
N ALA A 213 -22.93 9.42 34.38
CA ALA A 213 -22.17 8.23 34.70
C ALA A 213 -20.98 8.59 35.64
N PRO A 214 -20.39 7.60 36.35
CA PRO A 214 -19.28 7.86 37.29
C PRO A 214 -18.04 8.51 36.65
N ASP A 215 -17.81 8.24 35.37
CA ASP A 215 -16.69 8.67 34.53
C ASP A 215 -17.08 9.76 33.52
N GLU A 216 -18.25 10.41 33.70
CA GLU A 216 -18.75 11.43 32.79
C GLU A 216 -19.31 12.64 33.54
N ILE A 217 -18.93 13.83 33.12
CA ILE A 217 -19.54 15.10 33.54
C ILE A 217 -20.11 15.82 32.33
N VAL A 218 -21.34 16.30 32.46
CA VAL A 218 -21.95 17.20 31.50
C VAL A 218 -22.11 18.57 32.16
N LEU A 219 -21.50 19.59 31.56
CA LEU A 219 -21.72 20.99 31.92
C LEU A 219 -22.75 21.57 30.96
N GLN A 220 -23.95 21.83 31.48
CA GLN A 220 -25.04 22.43 30.73
C GLN A 220 -25.10 23.93 31.01
N GLY A 221 -24.69 24.71 30.00
CA GLY A 221 -24.80 26.16 29.97
C GLY A 221 -26.16 26.64 29.43
N LEU A 222 -26.32 27.95 29.27
CA LEU A 222 -27.52 28.54 28.65
C LEU A 222 -27.65 28.21 27.15
N ASN A 223 -26.52 28.19 26.43
CA ASN A 223 -26.46 28.02 24.97
C ASN A 223 -25.53 26.89 24.52
N SER A 224 -24.87 26.21 25.45
CA SER A 224 -23.87 25.19 25.17
C SER A 224 -24.03 24.02 26.13
N THR A 225 -23.66 22.83 25.68
CA THR A 225 -23.55 21.64 26.54
C THR A 225 -22.24 20.98 26.19
N THR A 226 -21.41 20.72 27.20
CA THR A 226 -20.11 20.07 27.01
C THR A 226 -20.04 18.81 27.85
N THR A 227 -19.63 17.73 27.21
CA THR A 227 -19.42 16.43 27.85
C THR A 227 -17.94 16.20 28.08
N TRP A 228 -17.60 15.74 29.27
CA TRP A 228 -16.24 15.50 29.74
C TRP A 228 -16.11 14.08 30.25
N LEU A 229 -15.12 13.37 29.74
CA LEU A 229 -14.68 12.08 30.23
C LEU A 229 -13.75 12.30 31.41
N LEU A 230 -14.12 11.73 32.55
CA LEU A 230 -13.34 11.77 33.78
C LEU A 230 -12.56 10.49 33.99
N MET A 231 -11.28 10.65 34.27
CA MET A 231 -10.39 9.56 34.65
C MET A 231 -9.75 9.89 35.99
N GLN A 232 -9.51 8.86 36.80
CA GLN A 232 -8.91 9.02 38.12
C GLN A 232 -7.78 8.01 38.32
N GLY A 233 -6.74 8.44 39.04
CA GLY A 233 -5.70 7.58 39.59
C GLY A 233 -5.11 8.18 40.84
N ASP A 234 -4.06 7.53 41.34
CA ASP A 234 -3.28 8.03 42.46
C ASP A 234 -1.80 7.66 42.33
N PHE A 235 -0.96 8.38 43.07
CA PHE A 235 0.46 8.09 43.22
C PHE A 235 0.83 7.78 44.68
N ALA A 236 -0.02 7.06 45.41
CA ALA A 236 0.13 6.85 46.85
C ALA A 236 1.50 6.22 47.22
N ALA A 237 1.98 5.28 46.42
CA ALA A 237 3.29 4.65 46.64
C ALA A 237 4.45 5.66 46.55
N GLU A 238 4.46 6.51 45.52
CA GLU A 238 5.47 7.57 45.35
C GLU A 238 5.29 8.69 46.40
N ALA A 239 4.05 9.01 46.76
CA ALA A 239 3.75 9.97 47.82
C ALA A 239 4.30 9.53 49.19
N ILE A 240 4.23 8.23 49.53
CA ILE A 240 4.84 7.67 50.75
C ILE A 240 6.36 7.83 50.71
N GLN A 241 6.99 7.57 49.56
CA GLN A 241 8.44 7.75 49.40
C GLN A 241 8.84 9.21 49.57
N LEU A 242 8.12 10.14 48.93
CA LEU A 242 8.38 11.58 49.04
C LEU A 242 8.20 12.09 50.47
N ARG A 243 7.16 11.65 51.20
CA ARG A 243 6.98 11.99 52.62
C ARG A 243 8.10 11.45 53.51
N THR A 244 8.65 10.29 53.16
CA THR A 244 9.80 9.70 53.87
C THR A 244 11.08 10.48 53.58
N GLN A 245 11.28 10.93 52.34
CA GLN A 245 12.43 11.72 51.91
C GLN A 245 12.41 13.16 52.45
N TYR A 246 11.23 13.76 52.57
CA TYR A 246 11.00 15.14 53.02
C TYR A 246 10.09 15.17 54.26
N PRO A 247 10.56 14.64 55.40
CA PRO A 247 9.74 14.54 56.61
C PRO A 247 9.32 15.93 57.09
N TRP A 248 8.06 16.06 57.51
CA TRP A 248 7.42 17.30 58.00
C TRP A 248 7.22 18.42 56.97
N GLN A 249 7.79 18.31 55.77
CA GLN A 249 7.63 19.30 54.70
C GLN A 249 6.38 19.05 53.86
N ILE A 250 6.03 17.77 53.65
CA ILE A 250 4.80 17.36 52.97
C ILE A 250 3.75 17.01 54.02
N GLU A 251 2.60 17.69 53.98
CA GLU A 251 1.54 17.49 54.95
C GLU A 251 0.89 16.10 54.82
N GLU A 252 0.59 15.42 55.95
CA GLU A 252 -0.05 14.09 55.92
C GLU A 252 -1.42 14.11 55.21
N LYS A 253 -2.16 15.21 55.36
CA LYS A 253 -3.47 15.40 54.74
C LYS A 253 -3.43 15.65 53.23
N ARG A 254 -2.27 16.02 52.67
CA ARG A 254 -2.14 16.32 51.25
C ARG A 254 -2.40 15.05 50.45
N ARG A 255 -3.32 15.10 49.50
CA ARG A 255 -3.83 13.89 48.84
C ARG A 255 -3.06 13.57 47.56
N SER A 256 -2.85 12.28 47.32
CA SER A 256 -2.17 11.78 46.11
C SER A 256 -3.12 11.42 44.97
N ASP A 257 -4.40 11.79 45.06
CA ASP A 257 -5.37 11.56 43.99
C ASP A 257 -5.14 12.54 42.82
N VAL A 258 -5.29 12.03 41.61
CA VAL A 258 -5.21 12.79 40.36
C VAL A 258 -6.46 12.50 39.56
N ARG A 259 -7.12 13.56 39.10
CA ARG A 259 -8.27 13.49 38.19
C ARG A 259 -7.94 14.18 36.89
N ILE A 260 -8.40 13.59 35.80
CA ILE A 260 -8.18 14.10 34.45
C ILE A 260 -9.54 14.24 33.79
N ALA A 261 -9.73 15.35 33.09
CA ALA A 261 -10.92 15.60 32.31
C ALA A 261 -10.54 15.87 30.86
N VAL A 262 -11.10 15.09 29.94
CA VAL A 262 -10.94 15.25 28.49
C VAL A 262 -12.31 15.53 27.90
N ARG A 263 -12.45 16.49 27.00
CA ARG A 263 -13.73 16.69 26.30
C ARG A 263 -14.04 15.48 25.42
N ALA A 264 -15.28 15.04 25.42
CA ALA A 264 -15.73 13.92 24.59
C ALA A 264 -15.74 14.26 23.09
N SER A 265 -15.75 15.55 22.73
CA SER A 265 -15.60 16.03 21.35
C SER A 265 -14.97 17.43 21.32
N GLY A 266 -14.21 17.72 20.26
CA GLY A 266 -13.66 19.05 20.01
C GLY A 266 -12.49 19.41 20.93
N LEU A 267 -11.31 18.88 20.60
CA LEU A 267 -10.07 19.04 21.38
C LEU A 267 -9.27 20.33 21.08
N ASP A 268 -9.93 21.41 20.67
CA ASP A 268 -9.28 22.66 20.26
C ASP A 268 -8.73 23.50 21.43
N GLN A 269 -9.12 23.19 22.66
CA GLN A 269 -8.77 23.97 23.85
C GLN A 269 -7.41 23.56 24.44
N GLN A 270 -6.74 24.53 25.08
CA GLN A 270 -5.59 24.23 25.92
C GLN A 270 -6.01 23.59 27.24
N GLY A 271 -5.20 22.65 27.70
CA GLY A 271 -5.30 22.04 29.01
C GLY A 271 -4.98 23.02 30.12
N ARG A 272 -5.31 22.63 31.35
CA ARG A 272 -5.14 23.48 32.53
C ARG A 272 -4.90 22.61 33.75
N LEU A 273 -4.00 23.07 34.62
CA LEU A 273 -3.75 22.44 35.90
C LEU A 273 -4.67 23.05 36.97
N PHE A 274 -5.27 22.18 37.77
CA PHE A 274 -6.15 22.53 38.87
C PHE A 274 -5.49 22.08 40.17
N ALA A 275 -5.38 23.00 41.11
CA ALA A 275 -5.00 22.73 42.49
C ALA A 275 -6.27 22.79 43.33
N VAL A 276 -7.18 21.82 43.14
CA VAL A 276 -8.61 21.87 43.54
C VAL A 276 -9.41 22.85 42.69
N LEU A 277 -8.93 24.09 42.56
CA LEU A 277 -9.47 25.14 41.72
C LEU A 277 -8.58 25.40 40.49
N PRO A 278 -9.10 26.06 39.44
CA PRO A 278 -8.33 26.36 38.26
C PRO A 278 -7.14 27.27 38.57
N THR A 279 -5.97 26.93 38.04
CA THR A 279 -4.79 27.83 38.04
C THR A 279 -4.63 28.47 36.66
N GLU A 280 -3.83 29.53 36.53
CA GLU A 280 -3.43 30.12 35.25
C GLU A 280 -2.41 29.24 34.47
N SER A 281 -1.95 28.11 35.05
CA SER A 281 -1.06 27.16 34.35
C SER A 281 -1.83 26.37 33.28
N THR A 282 -1.65 26.78 32.02
CA THR A 282 -2.15 26.03 30.86
C THR A 282 -1.12 25.05 30.32
N THR A 283 -1.58 24.06 29.56
CA THR A 283 -0.75 23.05 28.90
C THR A 283 -1.19 22.88 27.43
N PRO A 284 -0.30 22.47 26.52
CA PRO A 284 -0.70 22.20 25.13
C PRO A 284 -1.54 20.92 24.98
N LEU A 285 -1.61 20.08 26.02
CA LEU A 285 -2.45 18.89 26.05
C LEU A 285 -3.92 19.31 26.12
N PRO A 286 -4.85 18.71 25.36
CA PRO A 286 -6.25 19.11 25.35
C PRO A 286 -7.05 18.50 26.52
N LEU A 287 -6.44 18.47 27.72
CA LEU A 287 -7.00 17.87 28.92
C LEU A 287 -6.72 18.70 30.16
N HIS A 288 -7.63 18.64 31.13
CA HIS A 288 -7.44 19.29 32.42
C HIS A 288 -6.99 18.27 33.47
N ILE A 289 -6.06 18.66 34.33
CA ILE A 289 -5.51 17.80 35.38
C ILE A 289 -5.76 18.46 36.73
N ASN A 290 -6.49 17.79 37.60
CA ASN A 290 -6.70 18.20 38.98
C ASN A 290 -5.94 17.29 39.93
N ALA A 291 -5.11 17.90 40.78
CA ALA A 291 -4.40 17.21 41.86
C ALA A 291 -4.15 18.20 43.00
N ASP A 292 -3.73 17.70 44.16
CA ASP A 292 -3.32 18.56 45.29
C ASP A 292 -1.91 19.13 45.07
N PHE A 293 -1.74 19.90 43.99
CA PHE A 293 -0.49 20.54 43.60
C PHE A 293 -0.07 21.61 44.62
N TYR A 294 1.24 21.85 44.70
CA TYR A 294 1.79 23.05 45.31
C TYR A 294 1.83 24.19 44.28
N PRO A 295 0.96 25.21 44.40
CA PRO A 295 1.04 26.38 43.54
C PRO A 295 2.10 27.38 44.06
N THR A 296 2.37 28.41 43.27
CA THR A 296 3.08 29.63 43.68
C THR A 296 2.33 30.36 44.79
N THR A 297 3.00 31.29 45.48
CA THR A 297 2.41 32.04 46.61
C THR A 297 1.11 32.76 46.23
N ASP A 298 1.06 33.28 45.00
CA ASP A 298 -0.12 33.94 44.41
C ASP A 298 -1.23 32.97 43.94
N ARG A 299 -1.02 31.66 44.11
CA ARG A 299 -1.90 30.55 43.74
C ARG A 299 -2.22 30.44 42.24
N LYS A 300 -1.57 31.23 41.40
CA LYS A 300 -1.86 31.30 39.96
C LYS A 300 -1.14 30.26 39.14
N ARG A 301 0.02 29.77 39.58
CA ARG A 301 0.85 28.85 38.77
C ARG A 301 1.30 27.64 39.57
N ILE A 302 1.60 26.54 38.90
CA ILE A 302 2.18 25.35 39.53
C ILE A 302 3.71 25.41 39.46
N HIS A 303 4.36 25.13 40.60
CA HIS A 303 5.82 25.18 40.71
C HIS A 303 6.47 23.88 40.20
N PHE A 304 7.44 23.99 39.28
CA PHE A 304 8.22 22.87 38.72
C PHE A 304 9.73 23.11 38.82
N GLY A 305 10.19 23.78 39.87
CA GLY A 305 11.61 23.92 40.20
C GLY A 305 12.27 22.61 40.65
N SER A 306 13.16 22.71 41.63
CA SER A 306 14.03 21.61 42.09
C SER A 306 13.87 21.27 43.58
N ASP A 307 12.70 21.53 44.14
CA ASP A 307 12.38 21.33 45.56
C ASP A 307 11.33 20.22 45.78
N TYR A 308 11.03 19.92 47.04
CA TYR A 308 10.06 18.88 47.41
C TYR A 308 8.65 19.14 46.83
N GLN A 309 8.26 20.42 46.70
CA GLN A 309 6.98 20.83 46.12
C GLN A 309 6.94 20.47 44.64
N SER A 310 8.03 20.73 43.93
CA SER A 310 8.18 20.38 42.52
C SER A 310 8.17 18.87 42.30
N GLU A 311 8.86 18.09 43.14
CA GLU A 311 8.85 16.62 43.04
C GLU A 311 7.46 16.03 43.26
N TRP A 312 6.70 16.56 44.22
CA TRP A 312 5.30 16.22 44.40
C TRP A 312 4.45 16.52 43.16
N ASN A 313 4.60 17.73 42.60
CA ASN A 313 3.87 18.13 41.41
C ASN A 313 4.25 17.25 40.20
N ARG A 314 5.53 16.90 40.04
CA ARG A 314 6.01 15.99 38.99
C ARG A 314 5.43 14.59 39.15
N ALA A 315 5.34 14.06 40.37
CA ALA A 315 4.70 12.77 40.65
C ALA A 315 3.23 12.75 40.22
N ALA A 316 2.49 13.82 40.50
CA ALA A 316 1.11 13.97 40.05
C ALA A 316 0.98 14.02 38.51
N ILE A 317 1.89 14.71 37.81
CA ILE A 317 1.89 14.73 36.33
C ILE A 317 2.23 13.36 35.74
N ARG A 318 3.22 12.63 36.31
CA ARG A 318 3.53 11.25 35.89
C ARG A 318 2.35 10.31 36.11
N CYS A 319 1.66 10.44 37.25
CA CYS A 319 0.43 9.73 37.52
C CYS A 319 -0.63 10.02 36.45
N ALA A 320 -0.80 11.30 36.08
CA ALA A 320 -1.77 11.68 35.04
C ALA A 320 -1.46 11.02 33.69
N ALA A 321 -0.18 11.00 33.29
CA ALA A 321 0.26 10.32 32.07
C ALA A 321 -0.06 8.81 32.10
N ASN A 322 0.19 8.15 33.23
CA ASN A 322 -0.11 6.72 33.41
C ASN A 322 -1.63 6.43 33.40
N VAL A 323 -2.43 7.28 34.03
CA VAL A 323 -3.90 7.16 34.02
C VAL A 323 -4.44 7.21 32.60
N ILE A 324 -3.97 8.19 31.81
CA ILE A 324 -4.35 8.31 30.41
C ILE A 324 -3.92 7.08 29.63
N ALA A 325 -2.66 6.64 29.74
CA ALA A 325 -2.16 5.45 29.06
C ALA A 325 -2.96 4.17 29.35
N ASN A 326 -3.41 3.99 30.60
CA ASN A 326 -4.21 2.84 31.01
C ASN A 326 -5.62 2.81 30.40
N GLN A 327 -6.11 3.94 29.89
CA GLN A 327 -7.45 4.04 29.27
C GLN A 327 -7.42 3.87 27.75
N PHE A 328 -6.26 3.60 27.13
CA PHE A 328 -6.13 3.49 25.68
C PHE A 328 -6.89 2.31 25.05
N ASP A 329 -7.42 1.38 25.84
CA ASP A 329 -8.29 0.31 25.33
C ASP A 329 -9.72 0.80 25.02
N SER A 330 -10.21 1.81 25.74
CA SER A 330 -11.57 2.36 25.59
C SER A 330 -11.57 3.75 24.96
N LEU A 331 -10.52 4.55 25.19
CA LEU A 331 -10.43 5.94 24.77
C LEU A 331 -10.63 6.19 23.25
N PRO A 332 -10.11 5.35 22.33
CA PRO A 332 -10.34 5.54 20.89
C PRO A 332 -11.83 5.49 20.52
N GLN A 333 -12.61 4.63 21.17
CA GLN A 333 -14.05 4.50 20.92
C GLN A 333 -14.85 5.64 21.57
N GLN A 334 -14.39 6.15 22.72
CA GLN A 334 -15.06 7.23 23.45
C GLN A 334 -14.87 8.60 22.78
N LEU A 335 -13.67 8.89 22.26
CA LEU A 335 -13.38 10.15 21.55
C LEU A 335 -13.72 10.09 20.07
N GLY A 336 -13.77 8.89 19.49
CA GLY A 336 -13.81 8.72 18.05
C GLY A 336 -12.44 8.92 17.40
N PRO A 337 -12.30 8.56 16.11
CA PRO A 337 -11.00 8.47 15.45
C PRO A 337 -10.26 9.80 15.33
N PHE A 338 -10.96 10.89 15.03
CA PHE A 338 -10.34 12.18 14.75
C PHE A 338 -9.81 12.86 16.02
N ASP A 339 -10.67 13.04 17.02
CA ASP A 339 -10.27 13.62 18.31
C ASP A 339 -9.21 12.74 19.01
N PHE A 340 -9.28 11.40 18.89
CA PHE A 340 -8.24 10.53 19.42
C PHE A 340 -6.85 10.79 18.79
N TRP A 341 -6.79 10.97 17.46
CA TRP A 341 -5.52 11.27 16.78
C TRP A 341 -5.03 12.70 17.03
N ASP A 342 -5.93 13.66 17.22
CA ASP A 342 -5.58 15.00 17.70
C ASP A 342 -4.97 14.97 19.10
N LEU A 343 -5.53 14.16 20.02
CA LEU A 343 -4.96 13.95 21.36
C LEU A 343 -3.52 13.41 21.27
N LEU A 344 -3.28 12.38 20.46
CA LEU A 344 -1.95 11.81 20.25
C LEU A 344 -0.98 12.84 19.65
N GLN A 345 -1.42 13.61 18.66
CA GLN A 345 -0.62 14.66 18.04
C GLN A 345 -0.21 15.73 19.06
N LYS A 346 -1.11 16.14 19.96
CA LYS A 346 -0.83 17.10 21.03
C LYS A 346 0.10 16.54 22.11
N MET A 347 0.01 15.26 22.43
CA MET A 347 0.97 14.58 23.33
C MET A 347 2.38 14.56 22.75
N ALA A 348 2.53 14.16 21.49
CA ALA A 348 3.82 14.16 20.80
C ALA A 348 4.41 15.58 20.70
N TYR A 349 3.57 16.57 20.37
CA TYR A 349 3.99 17.98 20.33
C TYR A 349 4.41 18.50 21.72
N THR A 350 3.70 18.11 22.78
CA THR A 350 4.04 18.49 24.17
C THR A 350 5.38 17.89 24.58
N GLN A 351 5.69 16.66 24.18
CA GLN A 351 7.02 16.08 24.38
C GLN A 351 8.10 16.88 23.64
N GLN A 352 7.86 17.29 22.40
CA GLN A 352 8.82 18.09 21.65
C GLN A 352 9.15 19.40 22.39
N LEU A 353 8.13 20.13 22.85
CA LEU A 353 8.32 21.37 23.62
C LEU A 353 9.07 21.15 24.93
N ALA A 354 8.80 20.03 25.62
CA ALA A 354 9.52 19.66 26.83
C ALA A 354 11.00 19.37 26.53
N ASN A 355 11.31 18.64 25.45
CA ASN A 355 12.68 18.35 25.03
C ASN A 355 13.45 19.60 24.58
N GLU A 356 12.75 20.60 24.05
CA GLU A 356 13.31 21.91 23.66
C GLU A 356 13.48 22.86 24.86
N GLY A 357 13.00 22.47 26.05
CA GLY A 357 13.08 23.26 27.29
C GLY A 357 12.02 24.37 27.41
N GLU A 358 11.02 24.40 26.52
CA GLU A 358 9.90 25.35 26.57
C GLU A 358 8.84 24.95 27.60
N LEU A 359 8.81 23.68 28.00
CA LEU A 359 7.94 23.13 29.06
C LEU A 359 8.76 22.30 30.06
N PRO A 360 8.29 22.11 31.30
CA PRO A 360 8.92 21.21 32.24
C PRO A 360 9.02 19.77 31.68
N ASP A 361 10.20 19.16 31.77
CA ASP A 361 10.50 17.83 31.20
C ASP A 361 9.49 16.73 31.58
N VAL A 362 8.83 16.85 32.74
CA VAL A 362 7.83 15.88 33.21
C VAL A 362 6.64 15.75 32.26
N PHE A 363 6.31 16.78 31.47
CA PHE A 363 5.25 16.71 30.48
C PHE A 363 5.56 15.78 29.30
N ALA A 364 6.84 15.46 29.06
CA ALA A 364 7.24 14.42 28.11
C ALA A 364 6.69 13.03 28.49
N ALA A 365 6.36 12.82 29.78
CA ALA A 365 5.85 11.54 30.28
C ALA A 365 4.57 11.08 29.56
N PHE A 366 3.71 12.01 29.11
CA PHE A 366 2.47 11.65 28.39
C PHE A 366 2.76 10.85 27.12
N TRP A 367 3.70 11.29 26.28
CA TRP A 367 4.08 10.54 25.09
C TRP A 367 4.97 9.34 25.43
N GLN A 368 5.92 9.49 26.38
CA GLN A 368 6.85 8.42 26.74
C GLN A 368 6.16 7.17 27.29
N THR A 369 5.05 7.35 28.03
CA THR A 369 4.27 6.22 28.55
C THR A 369 3.37 5.61 27.47
N VAL A 370 2.72 6.45 26.64
CA VAL A 370 1.72 5.99 25.66
C VAL A 370 2.38 5.37 24.42
N ALA A 371 3.35 6.05 23.81
CA ALA A 371 3.88 5.72 22.50
C ALA A 371 4.37 4.26 22.37
N PRO A 372 5.09 3.68 23.36
CA PRO A 372 5.53 2.28 23.27
C PRO A 372 4.38 1.27 23.21
N THR A 373 3.17 1.63 23.65
CA THR A 373 2.02 0.72 23.67
C THR A 373 1.21 0.75 22.37
N LEU A 374 1.39 1.78 21.53
CA LEU A 374 0.55 2.06 20.37
C LEU A 374 0.67 1.02 19.25
N HIS A 375 1.87 0.49 18.99
CA HIS A 375 2.08 -0.49 17.91
C HIS A 375 1.30 -1.80 18.08
N ASN A 376 0.88 -2.15 19.30
CA ASN A 376 0.17 -3.41 19.61
C ASN A 376 -1.33 -3.23 19.87
N LYS A 377 -1.88 -2.03 19.62
CA LYS A 377 -3.29 -1.72 19.88
C LYS A 377 -4.01 -1.32 18.58
N PRO A 378 -5.31 -1.63 18.44
CA PRO A 378 -6.08 -1.27 17.25
C PRO A 378 -6.42 0.22 17.28
N ILE A 379 -5.50 1.04 16.80
CA ILE A 379 -5.56 2.51 16.89
C ILE A 379 -5.68 3.22 15.53
N LEU A 380 -5.60 2.49 14.42
CA LEU A 380 -5.79 3.06 13.09
C LEU A 380 -7.21 2.78 12.62
N PHE A 381 -7.90 3.86 12.25
CA PHE A 381 -9.25 3.82 11.72
C PHE A 381 -9.20 3.81 10.19
N THR A 382 -9.80 2.80 9.60
CA THR A 382 -9.80 2.58 8.15
C THR A 382 -10.96 3.28 7.46
N ALA A 383 -10.88 3.41 6.13
CA ALA A 383 -11.95 3.96 5.31
C ALA A 383 -13.19 3.04 5.19
N ASP A 384 -13.16 1.83 5.78
CA ASP A 384 -14.31 0.92 5.95
C ASP A 384 -14.80 0.85 7.40
N ASP A 385 -14.50 1.88 8.19
CA ASP A 385 -14.95 2.10 9.57
C ASP A 385 -14.48 1.04 10.59
N GLN A 386 -13.27 0.51 10.42
CA GLN A 386 -12.68 -0.48 11.31
C GLN A 386 -11.46 0.05 12.07
N TRP A 387 -11.34 -0.35 13.34
CA TRP A 387 -10.14 -0.12 14.15
C TRP A 387 -9.20 -1.32 14.03
N LEU A 388 -8.03 -1.11 13.47
CA LEU A 388 -7.04 -2.16 13.19
C LEU A 388 -5.65 -1.78 13.73
N LEU A 389 -4.77 -2.79 13.83
CA LEU A 389 -3.39 -2.60 14.25
C LEU A 389 -2.61 -1.78 13.21
N PRO A 390 -1.58 -1.02 13.62
CA PRO A 390 -0.72 -0.30 12.69
C PRO A 390 -0.09 -1.13 11.56
N ALA A 391 0.20 -2.41 11.82
CA ALA A 391 0.76 -3.34 10.84
C ALA A 391 -0.25 -3.78 9.76
N ASP A 392 -1.54 -3.73 10.07
CA ASP A 392 -2.61 -4.26 9.21
C ASP A 392 -3.23 -3.17 8.33
N VAL A 393 -3.00 -1.90 8.64
CA VAL A 393 -3.48 -0.76 7.85
C VAL A 393 -2.37 -0.20 6.98
N ARG A 394 -2.74 0.23 5.77
CA ARG A 394 -1.87 0.95 4.85
C ARG A 394 -2.14 2.44 4.91
N LEU A 395 -1.07 3.22 4.99
CA LEU A 395 -1.14 4.66 4.82
C LEU A 395 -1.22 4.97 3.32
N PRO A 396 -2.18 5.79 2.86
CA PRO A 396 -2.19 6.25 1.48
C PRO A 396 -0.93 7.10 1.25
N GLY A 397 -0.17 6.74 0.21
CA GLY A 397 1.00 7.53 -0.20
C GLY A 397 0.60 8.96 -0.58
N ARG A 398 1.58 9.88 -0.58
CA ARG A 398 1.33 11.28 -0.95
C ARG A 398 0.64 11.36 -2.32
N GLY A 399 -0.47 12.10 -2.36
CA GLY A 399 -1.20 12.40 -3.59
C GLY A 399 -2.22 11.34 -4.01
N VAL A 400 -2.38 10.21 -3.30
CA VAL A 400 -3.51 9.28 -3.53
C VAL A 400 -4.82 10.04 -3.37
N ARG A 401 -5.71 9.94 -4.38
CA ARG A 401 -7.01 10.64 -4.39
C ARG A 401 -8.06 9.81 -3.67
N GLU A 402 -9.12 10.45 -3.21
CA GLU A 402 -10.28 9.81 -2.57
C GLU A 402 -10.94 8.73 -3.45
N THR A 403 -10.98 8.94 -4.78
CA THR A 403 -11.47 7.92 -5.72
C THR A 403 -10.63 6.63 -5.71
N ALA A 404 -9.33 6.74 -5.45
CA ALA A 404 -8.45 5.58 -5.30
C ALA A 404 -8.64 4.88 -3.94
N VAL A 405 -9.04 5.60 -2.89
CA VAL A 405 -9.39 5.02 -1.58
C VAL A 405 -10.60 4.08 -1.71
N SER A 406 -11.64 4.51 -2.44
CA SER A 406 -12.81 3.66 -2.71
C SER A 406 -12.46 2.38 -3.50
N LEU A 407 -11.53 2.50 -4.46
CA LEU A 407 -11.01 1.36 -5.22
C LEU A 407 -10.23 0.39 -4.32
N LEU A 408 -9.36 0.91 -3.44
CA LEU A 408 -8.57 0.12 -2.49
C LEU A 408 -9.47 -0.63 -1.49
N ASN A 409 -10.51 0.02 -0.98
CA ASN A 409 -11.54 -0.63 -0.15
C ASN A 409 -12.24 -1.77 -0.90
N SER A 410 -12.56 -1.56 -2.18
CA SER A 410 -13.17 -2.59 -3.03
C SER A 410 -12.23 -3.78 -3.26
N LEU A 411 -10.92 -3.52 -3.33
CA LEU A 411 -9.84 -4.51 -3.35
C LEU A 411 -9.57 -5.17 -2.00
N LYS A 412 -10.32 -4.83 -0.94
CA LYS A 412 -10.15 -5.35 0.42
C LYS A 412 -8.77 -5.05 1.04
N ILE A 413 -8.15 -3.94 0.62
CA ILE A 413 -6.93 -3.44 1.24
C ILE A 413 -7.35 -2.49 2.37
N PRO A 414 -7.01 -2.78 3.64
CA PRO A 414 -7.32 -1.88 4.75
C PRO A 414 -6.50 -0.60 4.62
N ILE A 415 -7.13 0.49 4.23
CA ILE A 415 -6.49 1.80 4.00
C ILE A 415 -6.95 2.79 5.07
N LEU A 416 -6.04 3.65 5.52
CA LEU A 416 -6.36 4.71 6.49
C LEU A 416 -7.49 5.61 5.99
N HIS A 417 -8.38 6.00 6.91
CA HIS A 417 -9.41 6.99 6.64
C HIS A 417 -8.81 8.33 6.13
N PRO A 418 -9.33 8.95 5.05
CA PRO A 418 -8.74 10.15 4.44
C PRO A 418 -8.53 11.33 5.39
N ASP A 419 -9.47 11.55 6.32
CA ASP A 419 -9.40 12.66 7.28
C ASP A 419 -8.28 12.49 8.32
N LEU A 420 -7.71 11.29 8.46
CA LEU A 420 -6.56 11.04 9.33
C LEU A 420 -5.20 11.26 8.64
N ASN A 421 -5.18 11.57 7.34
CA ASN A 421 -3.96 11.85 6.58
C ASN A 421 -3.04 12.94 7.19
N PRO A 422 -3.55 14.02 7.82
CA PRO A 422 -2.70 15.00 8.49
C PRO A 422 -1.78 14.39 9.56
N HIS A 423 -2.19 13.29 10.20
CA HIS A 423 -1.43 12.60 11.24
C HIS A 423 -0.48 11.52 10.69
N SER A 424 -0.41 11.32 9.37
CA SER A 424 0.37 10.25 8.75
C SER A 424 1.87 10.31 9.05
N GLN A 425 2.43 11.50 9.33
CA GLN A 425 3.83 11.63 9.75
C GLN A 425 4.07 11.03 11.13
N LEU A 426 3.14 11.26 12.07
CA LEU A 426 3.18 10.69 13.41
C LEU A 426 3.04 9.16 13.35
N MET A 427 2.13 8.66 12.52
CA MET A 427 1.88 7.21 12.35
C MET A 427 3.11 6.43 11.85
N ARG A 428 4.01 7.07 11.10
CA ARG A 428 5.25 6.46 10.57
C ARG A 428 6.39 6.39 11.60
N GLN A 429 6.24 7.05 12.74
CA GLN A 429 7.28 7.03 13.77
C GLN A 429 7.53 5.61 14.27
N SER A 430 8.73 5.40 14.82
CA SER A 430 9.23 4.08 15.24
C SER A 430 8.39 3.38 16.31
N GLU A 431 7.56 4.14 17.00
CA GLU A 431 6.69 3.75 18.10
C GLU A 431 5.35 3.21 17.62
N ILE A 432 4.86 3.66 16.46
CA ILE A 432 3.57 3.25 15.86
C ILE A 432 3.79 2.28 14.69
N ARG A 433 4.78 2.56 13.82
CA ARG A 433 5.20 1.69 12.71
C ARG A 433 4.11 1.40 11.66
N ALA A 434 3.25 2.36 11.39
CA ALA A 434 2.29 2.22 10.30
C ALA A 434 3.03 2.14 8.95
N VAL A 435 2.53 1.27 8.06
CA VAL A 435 3.19 0.92 6.79
C VAL A 435 2.56 1.66 5.63
N ASP A 436 3.35 2.14 4.67
CA ASP A 436 2.84 2.71 3.43
C ASP A 436 2.21 1.66 2.53
N LEU A 437 1.17 2.06 1.79
CA LEU A 437 0.66 1.26 0.68
C LEU A 437 1.77 0.96 -0.34
N SER A 438 2.01 -0.32 -0.60
CA SER A 438 3.03 -0.78 -1.54
C SER A 438 2.43 -1.39 -2.81
N ILE A 439 3.25 -1.58 -3.85
CA ILE A 439 2.85 -2.35 -5.04
C ILE A 439 2.55 -3.80 -4.68
N GLN A 440 3.26 -4.38 -3.71
CA GLN A 440 3.01 -5.74 -3.25
C GLN A 440 1.56 -5.91 -2.77
N ASP A 441 1.10 -5.01 -1.89
CA ASP A 441 -0.28 -5.04 -1.36
C ASP A 441 -1.32 -4.98 -2.50
N VAL A 442 -1.12 -4.09 -3.47
CA VAL A 442 -2.01 -3.96 -4.63
C VAL A 442 -1.99 -5.22 -5.48
N THR A 443 -0.82 -5.76 -5.80
CA THR A 443 -0.72 -6.97 -6.64
C THR A 443 -1.32 -8.19 -5.96
N ASP A 444 -1.16 -8.35 -4.65
CA ASP A 444 -1.74 -9.48 -3.92
C ASP A 444 -3.26 -9.37 -3.86
N ALA A 445 -3.81 -8.17 -3.68
CA ALA A 445 -5.25 -7.94 -3.78
C ALA A 445 -5.79 -8.22 -5.19
N LEU A 446 -5.07 -7.81 -6.24
CA LEU A 446 -5.45 -8.11 -7.63
C LEU A 446 -5.44 -9.62 -7.91
N LYS A 447 -4.45 -10.35 -7.40
CA LYS A 447 -4.42 -11.83 -7.49
C LYS A 447 -5.60 -12.46 -6.77
N GLN A 448 -5.94 -12.01 -5.56
CA GLN A 448 -7.11 -12.49 -4.82
C GLN A 448 -8.42 -12.17 -5.54
N ALA A 449 -8.49 -11.05 -6.26
CA ALA A 449 -9.60 -10.70 -7.13
C ALA A 449 -9.64 -11.49 -8.45
N GLY A 450 -8.66 -12.36 -8.72
CA GLY A 450 -8.60 -13.23 -9.89
C GLY A 450 -7.98 -12.60 -11.15
N LEU A 451 -7.38 -11.40 -11.06
CA LEU A 451 -6.78 -10.67 -12.18
C LEU A 451 -5.39 -11.19 -12.56
N VAL A 452 -5.24 -12.50 -12.64
CA VAL A 452 -4.03 -13.20 -13.12
C VAL A 452 -4.28 -14.03 -14.38
N ARG A 453 -5.56 -14.18 -14.76
CA ARG A 453 -5.99 -14.89 -15.96
C ARG A 453 -6.62 -13.91 -16.94
N SER A 454 -6.49 -14.22 -18.23
CA SER A 454 -7.27 -13.57 -19.28
C SER A 454 -8.76 -13.62 -18.93
N MET A 455 -9.46 -12.49 -19.10
CA MET A 455 -10.91 -12.44 -18.92
C MET A 455 -11.54 -11.28 -19.72
N PRO A 456 -12.77 -11.42 -20.21
CA PRO A 456 -13.53 -10.29 -20.72
C PRO A 456 -13.75 -9.21 -19.65
N LEU A 457 -13.75 -7.93 -20.03
CA LEU A 457 -13.93 -6.81 -19.11
C LEU A 457 -15.27 -6.89 -18.35
N PHE A 458 -16.33 -7.40 -18.99
CA PHE A 458 -17.63 -7.56 -18.34
C PHE A 458 -17.65 -8.65 -17.27
N GLU A 459 -16.69 -9.59 -17.28
CA GLU A 459 -16.52 -10.62 -16.25
C GLU A 459 -15.58 -10.18 -15.12
N ALA A 460 -14.83 -9.09 -15.31
CA ALA A 460 -13.97 -8.52 -14.28
C ALA A 460 -14.73 -8.21 -12.98
N PRO A 461 -14.05 -8.06 -11.83
CA PRO A 461 -14.68 -7.61 -10.60
C PRO A 461 -15.52 -6.34 -10.82
N LEU A 462 -16.69 -6.23 -10.18
CA LEU A 462 -17.66 -5.15 -10.43
C LEU A 462 -17.05 -3.75 -10.42
N PHE A 463 -16.11 -3.51 -9.51
CA PHE A 463 -15.41 -2.24 -9.34
C PHE A 463 -14.34 -1.95 -10.42
N LEU A 464 -14.10 -2.86 -11.38
CA LEU A 464 -13.15 -2.72 -12.50
C LEU A 464 -13.79 -2.96 -13.88
N ARG A 465 -15.11 -3.12 -13.99
CA ARG A 465 -15.81 -3.39 -15.27
C ARG A 465 -15.89 -2.18 -16.23
N SER A 466 -15.27 -1.06 -15.89
CA SER A 466 -15.28 0.15 -16.70
C SER A 466 -13.86 0.63 -16.99
N VAL A 467 -13.69 1.29 -18.12
CA VAL A 467 -12.41 1.90 -18.51
C VAL A 467 -11.99 2.97 -17.51
N ASP A 468 -12.93 3.77 -16.97
CA ASP A 468 -12.63 4.79 -15.96
C ASP A 468 -12.09 4.19 -14.65
N ALA A 469 -12.63 3.04 -14.24
CA ALA A 469 -12.14 2.33 -13.07
C ALA A 469 -10.72 1.77 -13.30
N LEU A 470 -10.46 1.21 -14.49
CA LEU A 470 -9.12 0.77 -14.88
C LEU A 470 -8.14 1.95 -14.89
N GLN A 471 -8.53 3.11 -15.44
CA GLN A 471 -7.70 4.32 -15.40
C GLN A 471 -7.40 4.77 -13.97
N THR A 472 -8.35 4.64 -13.05
CA THR A 472 -8.13 4.96 -11.63
C THR A 472 -7.10 4.01 -11.01
N LEU A 473 -7.20 2.70 -11.29
CA LEU A 473 -6.22 1.69 -10.86
C LEU A 473 -4.83 1.95 -11.47
N TRP A 474 -4.76 2.22 -12.78
CA TRP A 474 -3.50 2.49 -13.47
C TRP A 474 -2.80 3.74 -12.93
N ASN A 475 -3.54 4.83 -12.71
CA ASN A 475 -2.99 6.04 -12.11
C ASN A 475 -2.50 5.83 -10.67
N LEU A 476 -3.17 4.97 -9.90
CA LEU A 476 -2.71 4.57 -8.57
C LEU A 476 -1.39 3.80 -8.65
N ILE A 477 -1.31 2.78 -9.51
CA ILE A 477 -0.10 1.96 -9.71
C ILE A 477 1.07 2.83 -10.19
N ASP A 478 0.85 3.71 -11.17
CA ASP A 478 1.88 4.63 -11.66
C ASP A 478 2.47 5.50 -10.53
N ARG A 479 1.61 6.02 -9.65
CA ARG A 479 2.06 6.84 -8.51
C ARG A 479 2.85 6.04 -7.50
N LEU A 480 2.42 4.82 -7.21
CA LEU A 480 3.16 3.92 -6.33
C LEU A 480 4.53 3.58 -6.93
N LEU A 481 4.60 3.31 -8.24
CA LEU A 481 5.87 3.06 -8.95
C LEU A 481 6.82 4.27 -8.95
N ILE A 482 6.30 5.49 -9.05
CA ILE A 482 7.10 6.73 -8.96
C ILE A 482 7.73 6.87 -7.57
N ASN A 483 7.05 6.41 -6.52
CA ASN A 483 7.53 6.51 -5.15
C ASN A 483 8.57 5.42 -4.78
N VAL A 484 8.77 4.40 -5.63
CA VAL A 484 9.81 3.38 -5.43
C VAL A 484 11.17 3.96 -5.83
N LEU A 485 12.03 4.22 -4.83
CA LEU A 485 13.31 4.89 -5.02
C LEU A 485 14.42 3.96 -5.54
N HIS A 486 14.37 2.67 -5.20
CA HIS A 486 15.42 1.71 -5.56
C HIS A 486 15.13 1.00 -6.90
N PRO A 487 16.08 0.99 -7.85
CA PRO A 487 15.87 0.35 -9.16
C PRO A 487 15.52 -1.14 -9.08
N GLN A 488 16.15 -1.89 -8.17
CA GLN A 488 15.90 -3.33 -8.00
C GLN A 488 14.49 -3.61 -7.46
N GLU A 489 14.04 -2.82 -6.48
CA GLU A 489 12.67 -2.93 -5.94
C GLU A 489 11.64 -2.55 -7.00
N ARG A 490 11.94 -1.53 -7.81
CA ARG A 490 11.08 -1.13 -8.93
C ARG A 490 10.98 -2.25 -9.96
N GLU A 491 12.09 -2.88 -10.33
CA GLU A 491 12.09 -4.01 -11.25
C GLU A 491 11.29 -5.20 -10.69
N ALA A 492 11.45 -5.53 -9.41
CA ALA A 492 10.66 -6.56 -8.74
C ALA A 492 9.15 -6.23 -8.76
N ALA A 493 8.78 -4.99 -8.43
CA ALA A 493 7.40 -4.50 -8.49
C ALA A 493 6.80 -4.61 -9.90
N LEU A 494 7.59 -4.27 -10.93
CA LEU A 494 7.18 -4.40 -12.33
C LEU A 494 6.97 -5.87 -12.73
N ASN A 495 7.90 -6.76 -12.36
CA ASN A 495 7.78 -8.20 -12.61
C ASN A 495 6.52 -8.79 -11.97
N MET A 496 6.10 -8.28 -10.82
CA MET A 496 4.85 -8.69 -10.18
C MET A 496 3.61 -8.19 -10.92
N LEU A 497 3.62 -6.93 -11.38
CA LEU A 497 2.53 -6.32 -12.11
C LEU A 497 2.32 -6.96 -13.49
N GLN A 498 3.40 -7.35 -14.18
CA GLN A 498 3.34 -8.03 -15.49
C GLN A 498 2.62 -9.39 -15.43
N ARG A 499 2.60 -10.04 -14.26
CA ARG A 499 1.85 -11.29 -14.02
C ARG A 499 0.35 -11.07 -13.83
N CYS A 500 -0.09 -9.82 -13.68
CA CYS A 500 -1.48 -9.47 -13.51
C CYS A 500 -2.10 -9.10 -14.87
N SER A 501 -3.33 -9.53 -15.11
CA SER A 501 -4.12 -9.22 -16.30
C SER A 501 -4.72 -7.82 -16.16
N LEU A 502 -3.94 -6.81 -16.52
CA LEU A 502 -4.25 -5.38 -16.33
C LEU A 502 -4.26 -4.56 -17.63
N VAL A 503 -3.85 -5.15 -18.75
CA VAL A 503 -3.86 -4.51 -20.06
C VAL A 503 -5.19 -4.78 -20.73
N LEU A 504 -5.88 -3.71 -21.15
CA LEU A 504 -7.13 -3.84 -21.91
C LEU A 504 -6.81 -3.98 -23.41
N SER A 505 -7.37 -5.00 -24.05
CA SER A 505 -7.29 -5.23 -25.49
C SER A 505 -8.43 -4.54 -26.26
N GLU A 506 -8.30 -4.37 -27.57
CA GLU A 506 -9.35 -3.82 -28.47
C GLU A 506 -10.63 -4.67 -28.45
N VAL A 507 -10.53 -5.97 -28.16
CA VAL A 507 -11.67 -6.89 -28.01
C VAL A 507 -12.26 -6.89 -26.59
N MET A 508 -11.90 -5.89 -25.78
CA MET A 508 -12.40 -5.69 -24.41
C MET A 508 -12.10 -6.85 -23.46
N THR A 509 -10.92 -7.46 -23.60
CA THR A 509 -10.38 -8.45 -22.65
C THR A 509 -9.25 -7.84 -21.82
N LEU A 510 -9.17 -8.23 -20.56
CA LEU A 510 -8.07 -7.93 -19.66
C LEU A 510 -7.02 -9.03 -19.75
N GLU A 511 -5.80 -8.63 -20.06
CA GLU A 511 -4.70 -9.51 -20.41
C GLU A 511 -3.40 -9.11 -19.72
N GLN A 512 -2.45 -10.05 -19.68
CA GLN A 512 -1.09 -9.78 -19.24
C GLN A 512 -0.33 -8.97 -20.31
N SER A 513 0.66 -8.19 -19.89
CA SER A 513 1.34 -7.25 -20.79
C SER A 513 2.16 -7.92 -21.91
N ASN A 514 2.50 -9.19 -21.75
CA ASN A 514 3.21 -10.01 -22.73
C ASN A 514 2.30 -10.67 -23.79
N HIS A 515 0.98 -10.65 -23.60
CA HIS A 515 0.02 -11.25 -24.55
C HIS A 515 -0.68 -10.21 -25.44
N VAL A 516 -0.58 -8.93 -25.08
CA VAL A 516 -1.15 -7.82 -25.86
C VAL A 516 -0.02 -7.06 -26.52
N PHE A 517 -0.26 -6.62 -27.76
CA PHE A 517 0.76 -5.96 -28.56
C PHE A 517 0.32 -4.62 -29.10
N ARG A 518 1.32 -3.78 -29.34
CA ARG A 518 1.20 -2.53 -30.07
C ARG A 518 1.65 -2.74 -31.50
N GLY A 519 0.83 -2.40 -32.47
CA GLY A 519 1.14 -2.58 -33.89
C GLY A 519 0.65 -1.43 -34.75
N LYS A 520 1.36 -1.22 -35.86
CA LYS A 520 0.93 -0.34 -36.95
C LYS A 520 -0.23 -0.99 -37.71
N SER A 521 -0.99 -0.19 -38.46
CA SER A 521 -2.15 -0.64 -39.24
C SER A 521 -1.85 -1.83 -40.17
N GLU A 522 -0.64 -1.88 -40.75
CA GLU A 522 -0.20 -2.99 -41.59
C GLU A 522 -0.16 -4.32 -40.82
N ALA A 523 0.52 -4.37 -39.66
CA ALA A 523 0.57 -5.57 -38.83
C ALA A 523 -0.82 -5.99 -38.33
N LYS A 524 -1.68 -5.03 -37.96
CA LYS A 524 -3.08 -5.31 -37.56
C LYS A 524 -3.91 -5.95 -38.67
N THR A 525 -3.63 -5.59 -39.92
CA THR A 525 -4.34 -6.13 -41.10
C THR A 525 -3.87 -7.54 -41.42
N LEU A 526 -2.56 -7.80 -41.31
CA LEU A 526 -1.96 -9.10 -41.59
C LEU A 526 -2.22 -10.13 -40.48
N PHE A 527 -2.33 -9.68 -39.23
CA PHE A 527 -2.50 -10.55 -38.05
C PHE A 527 -3.74 -10.13 -37.24
N PRO A 528 -4.96 -10.29 -37.78
CA PRO A 528 -6.19 -9.82 -37.13
C PRO A 528 -6.50 -10.55 -35.82
N ASP A 529 -6.04 -11.79 -35.65
CA ASP A 529 -6.26 -12.60 -34.45
C ASP A 529 -5.30 -12.27 -33.30
N ALA A 530 -4.29 -11.41 -33.53
CA ALA A 530 -3.42 -10.94 -32.46
C ALA A 530 -4.19 -10.00 -31.51
N LEU A 531 -3.86 -10.06 -30.22
CA LEU A 531 -4.49 -9.18 -29.23
C LEU A 531 -3.85 -7.80 -29.26
N TRP A 532 -4.56 -6.83 -29.83
CA TRP A 532 -4.12 -5.45 -29.93
C TRP A 532 -4.51 -4.63 -28.70
N VAL A 533 -3.63 -3.72 -28.28
CA VAL A 533 -3.88 -2.83 -27.14
C VAL A 533 -5.00 -1.83 -27.41
N HIS A 534 -5.91 -1.66 -26.45
CA HIS A 534 -7.01 -0.69 -26.53
C HIS A 534 -6.48 0.77 -26.48
N GLU A 535 -7.15 1.69 -27.19
CA GLU A 535 -6.77 3.12 -27.26
C GLU A 535 -6.73 3.85 -25.90
N ALA A 536 -7.47 3.33 -24.93
CA ALA A 536 -7.52 3.85 -23.57
C ALA A 536 -6.22 3.63 -22.78
N VAL A 537 -5.36 2.70 -23.23
CA VAL A 537 -4.08 2.39 -22.59
C VAL A 537 -3.01 3.36 -23.10
N SER A 538 -2.56 4.26 -22.22
CA SER A 538 -1.54 5.26 -22.55
C SER A 538 -0.18 4.62 -22.84
N GLU A 539 0.54 5.14 -23.84
CA GLU A 539 1.87 4.66 -24.26
C GLU A 539 2.96 4.82 -23.20
N ASN A 540 3.00 5.97 -22.54
CA ASN A 540 4.13 6.34 -21.68
C ASN A 540 3.85 6.11 -20.19
N ARG A 541 2.77 5.39 -19.86
CA ARG A 541 2.29 5.18 -18.50
C ARG A 541 1.95 3.73 -18.27
N PHE A 542 1.82 3.30 -17.03
CA PHE A 542 1.29 1.99 -16.73
C PHE A 542 -0.15 1.85 -17.28
N PRO A 543 -0.51 0.71 -17.89
CA PRO A 543 0.33 -0.45 -18.18
C PRO A 543 1.01 -0.39 -19.56
N GLY A 544 0.68 0.60 -20.41
CA GLY A 544 1.08 0.62 -21.82
C GLY A 544 2.58 0.75 -22.08
N GLN A 545 3.36 1.32 -21.16
CA GLN A 545 4.83 1.33 -21.26
C GLN A 545 5.47 -0.07 -21.19
N PHE A 546 4.69 -1.08 -20.78
CA PHE A 546 5.11 -2.49 -20.68
C PHE A 546 4.50 -3.37 -21.78
N VAL A 547 3.69 -2.79 -22.67
CA VAL A 547 3.11 -3.49 -23.81
C VAL A 547 4.17 -3.52 -24.91
N ASN A 548 4.56 -4.72 -25.31
CA ASN A 548 5.56 -4.90 -26.35
C ASN A 548 5.00 -4.52 -27.73
N ASN A 549 5.89 -4.10 -28.63
CA ASN A 549 5.53 -3.98 -30.04
C ASN A 549 5.35 -5.37 -30.64
N PHE A 550 4.42 -5.49 -31.60
CA PHE A 550 4.24 -6.71 -32.37
C PHE A 550 5.36 -6.83 -33.40
N GLY A 551 6.28 -7.75 -33.16
CA GLY A 551 7.43 -8.04 -34.02
C GLY A 551 7.29 -9.35 -34.78
N VAL A 552 8.30 -9.65 -35.58
CA VAL A 552 8.40 -10.86 -36.40
C VAL A 552 8.36 -12.11 -35.54
N ARG A 553 8.98 -12.11 -34.34
CA ARG A 553 8.91 -13.24 -33.41
C ARG A 553 7.48 -13.61 -33.02
N GLN A 554 6.65 -12.61 -32.73
CA GLN A 554 5.24 -12.84 -32.37
C GLN A 554 4.44 -13.34 -33.56
N ALA A 555 4.65 -12.75 -34.75
CA ALA A 555 4.04 -13.20 -35.99
C ALA A 555 4.35 -14.67 -36.30
N VAL A 556 5.63 -15.07 -36.20
CA VAL A 556 6.08 -16.45 -36.42
C VAL A 556 5.41 -17.41 -35.44
N ASN A 557 5.42 -17.10 -34.13
CA ASN A 557 4.78 -17.95 -33.12
C ASN A 557 3.29 -18.15 -33.42
N GLN A 558 2.59 -17.08 -33.78
CA GLN A 558 1.17 -17.14 -34.14
C GLN A 558 0.92 -18.03 -35.36
N LEU A 559 1.78 -17.95 -36.38
CA LEU A 559 1.66 -18.75 -37.60
C LEU A 559 2.04 -20.23 -37.38
N VAL A 560 2.98 -20.53 -36.48
CA VAL A 560 3.37 -21.91 -36.12
C VAL A 560 2.23 -22.63 -35.41
N ASP A 561 1.46 -21.92 -34.58
CA ASP A 561 0.37 -22.52 -33.80
C ASP A 561 -0.87 -22.88 -34.66
N ILE A 562 -0.95 -22.41 -35.91
CA ILE A 562 -2.06 -22.71 -36.81
C ILE A 562 -1.81 -24.05 -37.53
N PRO A 563 -2.72 -25.03 -37.44
CA PRO A 563 -2.64 -26.27 -38.20
C PRO A 563 -2.55 -26.04 -39.71
N LEU A 564 -1.77 -26.86 -40.42
CA LEU A 564 -1.53 -26.72 -41.87
C LEU A 564 -2.82 -26.72 -42.70
N ASP A 565 -3.77 -27.59 -42.36
CA ASP A 565 -5.09 -27.68 -43.01
C ASP A 565 -5.89 -26.38 -42.86
N GLN A 566 -5.78 -25.72 -41.70
CA GLN A 566 -6.39 -24.41 -41.48
C GLN A 566 -5.66 -23.31 -42.25
N LEU A 567 -4.32 -23.30 -42.29
CA LEU A 567 -3.56 -22.34 -43.10
C LEU A 567 -3.91 -22.43 -44.58
N GLU A 568 -3.99 -23.65 -45.14
CA GLU A 568 -4.39 -23.86 -46.52
C GLU A 568 -5.82 -23.41 -46.80
N TYR A 569 -6.74 -23.63 -45.85
CA TYR A 569 -8.11 -23.15 -45.95
C TYR A 569 -8.19 -21.62 -45.99
N GLU A 570 -7.53 -20.93 -45.05
CA GLU A 570 -7.52 -19.47 -44.99
C GLU A 570 -6.85 -18.84 -46.22
N TRP A 571 -5.80 -19.47 -46.74
CA TRP A 571 -5.16 -19.06 -48.00
C TRP A 571 -6.09 -19.19 -49.20
N ARG A 572 -6.77 -20.32 -49.37
CA ARG A 572 -7.74 -20.54 -50.46
C ARG A 572 -8.95 -19.60 -50.39
N MET A 573 -9.28 -19.12 -49.19
CA MET A 573 -10.37 -18.16 -48.96
C MET A 573 -9.91 -16.69 -49.07
N GLU A 574 -8.67 -16.42 -49.51
CA GLU A 574 -8.08 -15.08 -49.65
C GLU A 574 -8.03 -14.28 -48.33
N ARG A 575 -7.99 -14.98 -47.18
CA ARG A 575 -7.89 -14.36 -45.85
C ARG A 575 -6.47 -14.33 -45.32
N LEU A 576 -5.59 -15.20 -45.83
CA LEU A 576 -4.16 -15.20 -45.54
C LEU A 576 -3.40 -14.48 -46.68
N ASP A 577 -2.98 -13.24 -46.44
CA ASP A 577 -2.17 -12.45 -47.38
C ASP A 577 -0.69 -12.84 -47.30
N VAL A 578 -0.35 -13.98 -47.92
CA VAL A 578 1.04 -14.47 -48.02
C VAL A 578 1.98 -13.40 -48.62
N PRO A 579 1.64 -12.72 -49.74
CA PRO A 579 2.46 -11.62 -50.26
C PRO A 579 2.68 -10.48 -49.27
N GLY A 580 1.66 -10.10 -48.52
CA GLY A 580 1.75 -9.08 -47.47
C GLY A 580 2.67 -9.51 -46.32
N ILE A 581 2.53 -10.75 -45.84
CA ILE A 581 3.35 -11.30 -44.75
C ILE A 581 4.84 -11.28 -45.13
N PHE A 582 5.21 -11.74 -46.32
CA PHE A 582 6.61 -11.75 -46.75
C PHE A 582 7.19 -10.36 -46.97
N ARG A 583 6.42 -9.42 -47.54
CA ARG A 583 6.83 -8.01 -47.63
C ARG A 583 6.99 -7.36 -46.25
N TRP A 584 6.17 -7.76 -45.29
CA TRP A 584 6.27 -7.29 -43.93
C TRP A 584 7.50 -7.88 -43.21
N PHE A 585 7.79 -9.17 -43.35
CA PHE A 585 9.07 -9.74 -42.89
C PHE A 585 10.27 -9.02 -43.50
N GLU A 586 10.21 -8.73 -44.81
CA GLU A 586 11.23 -7.98 -45.51
C GLU A 586 11.39 -6.54 -44.98
N SER A 587 10.31 -5.91 -44.53
CA SER A 587 10.37 -4.57 -43.93
C SER A 587 10.93 -4.58 -42.50
N ASN A 588 10.99 -5.74 -41.86
CA ASN A 588 11.48 -5.94 -40.48
C ASN A 588 12.77 -6.78 -40.43
N GLN A 589 13.60 -6.70 -41.46
CA GLN A 589 14.87 -7.45 -41.58
C GLN A 589 15.85 -7.26 -40.40
N ILE A 590 15.84 -6.10 -39.74
CA ILE A 590 16.71 -5.83 -38.58
C ILE A 590 16.40 -6.81 -37.45
N GLU A 591 15.11 -7.04 -37.16
CA GLU A 591 14.69 -7.98 -36.12
C GLU A 591 15.14 -9.41 -36.47
N ILE A 592 14.99 -9.80 -37.75
CA ILE A 592 15.28 -11.14 -38.24
C ILE A 592 16.78 -11.46 -38.22
N PHE A 593 17.63 -10.51 -38.63
CA PHE A 593 19.04 -10.78 -38.87
C PHE A 593 19.98 -10.23 -37.79
N ALA A 594 19.61 -9.15 -37.11
CA ALA A 594 20.44 -8.53 -36.08
C ALA A 594 19.97 -8.89 -34.67
N ASP A 595 18.67 -8.75 -34.38
CA ASP A 595 18.16 -8.89 -33.02
C ASP A 595 17.92 -10.36 -32.62
N ASP A 596 17.32 -11.17 -33.51
CA ASP A 596 17.05 -12.58 -33.28
C ASP A 596 17.31 -13.45 -34.52
N PRO A 597 18.58 -13.86 -34.74
CA PRO A 597 18.98 -14.66 -35.90
C PRO A 597 18.28 -16.03 -36.01
N THR A 598 17.67 -16.53 -34.94
CA THR A 598 16.95 -17.81 -34.99
C THR A 598 15.67 -17.71 -35.83
N LEU A 599 15.10 -16.50 -35.96
CA LEU A 599 13.95 -16.22 -36.83
C LEU A 599 14.19 -16.62 -38.28
N GLN A 600 15.44 -16.56 -38.75
CA GLN A 600 15.79 -16.99 -40.09
C GLN A 600 15.39 -18.46 -40.33
N GLN A 601 15.69 -19.35 -39.38
CA GLN A 601 15.33 -20.77 -39.49
C GLN A 601 13.84 -21.00 -39.25
N ASP A 602 13.23 -20.25 -38.33
CA ASP A 602 11.82 -20.41 -38.00
C ASP A 602 10.92 -19.98 -39.17
N ILE A 603 11.21 -18.82 -39.79
CA ILE A 603 10.52 -18.36 -41.01
C ILE A 603 10.66 -19.40 -42.13
N ARG A 604 11.84 -20.03 -42.26
CA ARG A 604 12.05 -21.07 -43.29
C ARG A 604 11.18 -22.31 -43.09
N ARG A 605 10.81 -22.62 -41.86
CA ARG A 605 9.99 -23.79 -41.51
C ARG A 605 8.50 -23.54 -41.63
N LEU A 606 8.07 -22.27 -41.74
CA LEU A 606 6.66 -21.92 -41.89
C LEU A 606 6.12 -22.42 -43.24
N PRO A 607 5.04 -23.21 -43.26
CA PRO A 607 4.42 -23.68 -44.49
C PRO A 607 3.52 -22.58 -45.08
N LEU A 608 4.15 -21.55 -45.66
CA LEU A 608 3.45 -20.38 -46.21
C LEU A 608 3.62 -20.24 -47.72
N VAL A 609 4.50 -21.01 -48.34
CA VAL A 609 4.84 -20.81 -49.75
C VAL A 609 3.93 -21.63 -50.65
N PRO A 610 3.14 -21.00 -51.53
CA PRO A 610 2.24 -21.71 -52.42
C PRO A 610 3.01 -22.40 -53.54
N VAL A 611 2.88 -23.72 -53.63
CA VAL A 611 3.48 -24.54 -54.69
C VAL A 611 2.45 -25.57 -55.14
N ASN A 612 2.07 -25.54 -56.43
CA ASN A 612 1.12 -26.51 -57.03
C ASN A 612 -0.22 -26.68 -56.27
N GLY A 613 -0.71 -25.61 -55.61
CA GLY A 613 -2.00 -25.63 -54.89
C GLY A 613 -1.95 -26.07 -53.43
N GLU A 614 -0.75 -26.31 -52.89
CA GLU A 614 -0.45 -26.63 -51.48
C GLU A 614 0.48 -25.58 -50.88
N LEU A 615 0.46 -25.44 -49.56
CA LEU A 615 1.43 -24.59 -48.85
C LEU A 615 2.63 -25.42 -48.37
N ARG A 616 3.84 -24.97 -48.69
CA ARG A 616 5.10 -25.65 -48.35
C ARG A 616 6.06 -24.73 -47.61
N PRO A 617 6.95 -25.29 -46.78
CA PRO A 617 7.98 -24.51 -46.11
C PRO A 617 9.14 -24.16 -47.05
N LEU A 618 9.72 -22.97 -46.88
CA LEU A 618 10.91 -22.53 -47.62
C LEU A 618 12.11 -23.45 -47.42
N SER A 619 12.16 -24.21 -46.32
CA SER A 619 13.22 -25.21 -46.07
C SER A 619 13.27 -26.32 -47.13
N HIS A 620 12.18 -26.53 -47.89
CA HIS A 620 12.08 -27.56 -48.92
C HIS A 620 11.98 -26.99 -50.34
N LEU A 621 12.20 -25.68 -50.52
CA LEU A 621 12.01 -24.99 -51.79
C LEU A 621 13.27 -24.25 -52.22
N TYR A 622 13.35 -23.99 -53.52
CA TYR A 622 14.48 -23.31 -54.14
C TYR A 622 14.06 -22.03 -54.86
N ILE A 623 14.92 -21.02 -54.84
CA ILE A 623 14.75 -19.83 -55.67
C ILE A 623 14.96 -20.25 -57.14
N PRO A 624 14.11 -19.80 -58.09
CA PRO A 624 14.32 -20.05 -59.51
C PRO A 624 15.70 -19.52 -59.95
N GLY A 625 16.61 -20.44 -60.28
CA GLY A 625 17.92 -20.17 -60.84
C GLY A 625 17.96 -20.43 -62.34
N GLY A 626 19.10 -20.17 -63.00
CA GLY A 626 19.29 -20.43 -64.44
C GLY A 626 19.25 -21.91 -64.87
N PHE A 627 18.72 -22.79 -64.03
CA PHE A 627 18.59 -24.23 -64.22
C PHE A 627 17.12 -24.66 -64.09
N GLU A 628 16.62 -25.39 -65.09
CA GLU A 628 15.25 -25.90 -65.12
C GLU A 628 15.24 -27.39 -64.74
N ASP A 629 14.51 -27.74 -63.68
CA ASP A 629 14.30 -29.13 -63.25
C ASP A 629 13.54 -29.93 -64.33
N PRO A 630 14.16 -30.96 -64.95
CA PRO A 630 13.52 -31.78 -65.98
C PRO A 630 12.28 -32.56 -65.49
N LEU A 631 12.24 -32.90 -64.19
CA LEU A 631 11.18 -33.65 -63.55
C LEU A 631 10.04 -32.74 -63.04
N LYS A 632 10.32 -31.45 -62.84
CA LYS A 632 9.38 -30.46 -62.25
C LYS A 632 8.89 -30.85 -60.84
N LEU A 633 9.74 -31.50 -60.05
CA LEU A 633 9.44 -32.04 -58.72
C LEU A 633 10.29 -31.42 -57.60
N SER A 634 11.38 -30.71 -57.91
CA SER A 634 12.27 -30.07 -56.92
C SER A 634 11.62 -28.92 -56.15
N GLY A 635 10.49 -28.39 -56.62
CA GLY A 635 9.74 -27.33 -55.94
C GLY A 635 10.47 -25.98 -55.98
N THR A 636 10.14 -25.15 -56.96
CA THR A 636 10.63 -23.78 -57.02
C THR A 636 9.63 -22.81 -56.43
N VAL A 637 10.17 -21.76 -55.81
CA VAL A 637 9.42 -20.65 -55.24
C VAL A 637 8.85 -19.80 -56.37
N ASP A 638 7.53 -19.58 -56.39
CA ASP A 638 6.92 -18.58 -57.27
C ASP A 638 7.05 -17.19 -56.63
N LEU A 639 7.93 -16.35 -57.19
CA LEU A 639 8.24 -15.03 -56.67
C LEU A 639 7.06 -14.06 -56.78
N ASP A 640 6.19 -14.23 -57.78
CA ASP A 640 5.02 -13.37 -57.98
C ASP A 640 3.93 -13.66 -56.93
N LEU A 641 3.81 -14.93 -56.50
CA LEU A 641 2.85 -15.35 -55.48
C LEU A 641 3.28 -15.05 -54.04
N ILE A 642 4.55 -14.76 -53.81
CA ILE A 642 5.11 -14.46 -52.46
C ILE A 642 5.38 -12.98 -52.28
N GLY A 643 5.48 -12.21 -53.37
CA GLY A 643 5.60 -10.74 -53.33
C GLY A 643 6.88 -10.18 -52.70
N GLY A 644 7.81 -11.03 -52.24
CA GLY A 644 9.10 -10.65 -51.65
C GLY A 644 10.24 -10.63 -52.67
N ARG A 645 11.29 -9.84 -52.40
CA ARG A 645 12.46 -9.79 -53.31
C ARG A 645 13.29 -11.08 -53.22
N PRO A 646 13.85 -11.59 -54.35
CA PRO A 646 14.73 -12.76 -54.36
C PRO A 646 15.92 -12.62 -53.41
N GLN A 647 16.42 -11.40 -53.24
CA GLN A 647 17.53 -11.12 -52.33
C GLN A 647 17.17 -11.43 -50.88
N PHE A 648 15.96 -11.09 -50.43
CA PHE A 648 15.54 -11.39 -49.06
C PHE A 648 15.45 -12.90 -48.80
N LEU A 649 15.00 -13.68 -49.78
CA LEU A 649 14.99 -15.15 -49.68
C LEU A 649 16.41 -15.72 -49.62
N ARG A 650 17.36 -15.16 -50.40
CA ARG A 650 18.78 -15.51 -50.29
C ARG A 650 19.36 -15.16 -48.92
N ASP A 651 19.01 -13.99 -48.39
CA ASP A 651 19.43 -13.55 -47.06
C ASP A 651 18.82 -14.44 -45.96
N LEU A 652 17.62 -15.00 -46.17
CA LEU A 652 17.04 -16.03 -45.31
C LEU A 652 17.75 -17.40 -45.41
N GLY A 653 18.66 -17.59 -46.38
CA GLY A 653 19.39 -18.84 -46.60
C GLY A 653 18.66 -19.84 -47.47
N VAL A 654 17.72 -19.39 -48.31
CA VAL A 654 17.11 -20.20 -49.37
C VAL A 654 18.08 -20.26 -50.54
N GLN A 655 18.41 -21.47 -51.00
CA GLN A 655 19.33 -21.69 -52.10
C GLN A 655 18.65 -21.50 -53.46
N GLU A 656 19.42 -21.10 -54.46
CA GLU A 656 19.00 -21.19 -55.86
C GLU A 656 19.14 -22.63 -56.33
N LEU A 657 18.19 -23.10 -57.14
CA LEU A 657 18.35 -24.41 -57.76
C LEU A 657 19.39 -24.30 -58.88
N ASP A 658 20.57 -24.89 -58.63
CA ASP A 658 21.60 -25.11 -59.64
C ASP A 658 21.74 -26.61 -59.96
N PHE A 659 22.56 -26.91 -60.97
CA PHE A 659 22.74 -28.29 -61.43
C PHE A 659 23.38 -29.18 -60.36
N GLU A 660 24.34 -28.65 -59.60
CA GLU A 660 25.04 -29.38 -58.55
C GLU A 660 24.07 -29.76 -57.43
N THR A 661 23.38 -28.78 -56.85
CA THR A 661 22.38 -28.99 -55.79
C THR A 661 21.26 -29.93 -56.24
N TYR A 662 20.82 -29.80 -57.50
CA TYR A 662 19.81 -30.70 -58.06
C TYR A 662 20.29 -32.16 -58.10
N VAL A 663 21.53 -32.42 -58.53
CA VAL A 663 22.04 -33.78 -58.72
C VAL A 663 22.47 -34.45 -57.40
N TYR A 664 23.09 -33.72 -56.47
CA TYR A 664 23.57 -34.30 -55.20
C TYR A 664 22.47 -34.44 -54.15
N GLU A 665 21.54 -33.47 -54.07
CA GLU A 665 20.55 -33.42 -52.98
C GLU A 665 19.14 -33.81 -53.43
N GLN A 666 18.66 -33.23 -54.53
CA GLN A 666 17.25 -33.36 -54.94
C GLN A 666 16.98 -34.66 -55.69
N LEU A 667 17.83 -35.00 -56.65
CA LEU A 667 17.61 -36.14 -57.52
C LEU A 667 17.53 -37.48 -56.77
N PRO A 668 18.43 -37.78 -55.81
CA PRO A 668 18.32 -39.00 -54.99
C PRO A 668 17.04 -39.03 -54.17
N ARG A 669 16.64 -37.90 -53.58
CA ARG A 669 15.44 -37.77 -52.77
C ARG A 669 14.18 -38.03 -53.61
N VAL A 670 14.05 -37.35 -54.76
CA VAL A 670 12.87 -37.45 -55.62
C VAL A 670 12.71 -38.86 -56.20
N LEU A 671 13.79 -39.47 -56.70
CA LEU A 671 13.73 -40.81 -57.29
C LEU A 671 13.49 -41.93 -56.26
N THR A 672 13.85 -41.71 -55.00
CA THR A 672 13.57 -42.66 -53.92
C THR A 672 12.14 -42.50 -53.38
N GLN A 673 11.62 -41.27 -53.33
CA GLN A 673 10.29 -40.96 -52.75
C GLN A 673 9.14 -41.07 -53.75
N HIS A 674 9.39 -40.89 -55.05
CA HIS A 674 8.38 -40.91 -56.11
C HIS A 674 8.70 -41.98 -57.16
N LEU A 675 8.06 -43.15 -57.04
CA LEU A 675 8.26 -44.26 -57.97
C LEU A 675 7.50 -44.08 -59.30
N ASP A 676 6.41 -43.31 -59.29
CA ASP A 676 5.50 -43.07 -60.43
C ASP A 676 5.89 -41.84 -61.28
N ILE A 677 7.17 -41.69 -61.59
CA ILE A 677 7.64 -40.59 -62.43
C ILE A 677 7.42 -40.95 -63.91
N PRO A 678 6.82 -40.05 -64.73
CA PRO A 678 6.60 -40.29 -66.16
C PRO A 678 7.91 -40.64 -66.89
N SER A 679 7.84 -41.63 -67.78
CA SER A 679 8.97 -42.08 -68.60
C SER A 679 9.66 -40.92 -69.33
N ASP A 680 8.89 -39.99 -69.90
CA ASP A 680 9.40 -38.85 -70.66
C ASP A 680 10.23 -37.87 -69.79
N GLY A 681 9.91 -37.76 -68.50
CA GLY A 681 10.68 -36.97 -67.54
C GLY A 681 12.04 -37.60 -67.26
N ARG A 682 12.08 -38.92 -67.04
CA ARG A 682 13.32 -39.67 -66.80
C ARG A 682 14.23 -39.68 -68.02
N HIS A 683 13.69 -39.77 -69.22
CA HIS A 683 14.49 -39.66 -70.45
C HIS A 683 15.15 -38.28 -70.60
N ARG A 684 14.40 -37.19 -70.32
CA ARG A 684 14.97 -35.82 -70.31
C ARG A 684 16.05 -35.64 -69.25
N LEU A 685 15.86 -36.23 -68.07
CA LEU A 685 16.88 -36.28 -67.03
C LEU A 685 18.16 -37.01 -67.49
N LEU A 686 18.02 -38.20 -68.10
CA LEU A 686 19.17 -38.94 -68.62
C LEU A 686 19.92 -38.15 -69.69
N GLN A 687 19.18 -37.46 -70.56
CA GLN A 687 19.78 -36.59 -71.56
C GLN A 687 20.56 -35.44 -70.91
N LEU A 688 19.98 -34.77 -69.91
CA LEU A 688 20.67 -33.70 -69.17
C LEU A 688 21.97 -34.21 -68.50
N LEU A 689 21.90 -35.33 -67.78
CA LEU A 689 23.07 -35.93 -67.13
C LEU A 689 24.14 -36.34 -68.16
N ALA A 690 23.74 -36.83 -69.33
CA ALA A 690 24.65 -37.22 -70.39
C ALA A 690 25.33 -36.02 -71.07
N GLU A 691 24.60 -34.93 -71.29
CA GLU A 691 25.13 -33.69 -71.86
C GLU A 691 26.14 -33.03 -70.93
N ARG A 692 25.90 -33.11 -69.60
CA ARG A 692 26.77 -32.52 -68.57
C ARG A 692 27.74 -33.50 -67.92
N LEU A 693 27.86 -34.73 -68.43
CA LEU A 693 28.75 -35.76 -67.86
C LEU A 693 30.19 -35.27 -67.68
N GLY A 694 30.66 -34.38 -68.56
CA GLY A 694 32.00 -33.79 -68.47
C GLY A 694 32.25 -32.97 -67.19
N GLU A 695 31.20 -32.45 -66.54
CA GLU A 695 31.29 -31.63 -65.32
C GLU A 695 31.57 -32.48 -64.07
N PHE A 696 31.16 -33.75 -64.03
CA PHE A 696 31.22 -34.61 -62.84
C PHE A 696 31.78 -36.03 -63.07
N ARG A 697 32.30 -36.34 -64.26
CA ARG A 697 32.84 -37.68 -64.60
C ARG A 697 33.93 -38.20 -63.65
N ASP A 698 34.66 -37.30 -62.99
CA ASP A 698 35.77 -37.64 -62.10
C ASP A 698 35.32 -37.79 -60.63
N ASP A 699 34.04 -37.54 -60.33
CA ASP A 699 33.45 -37.68 -59.00
C ASP A 699 32.95 -39.11 -58.74
N ARG A 700 33.70 -39.86 -57.93
CA ARG A 700 33.38 -41.25 -57.56
C ARG A 700 32.26 -41.36 -56.53
N GLU A 701 32.06 -40.35 -55.69
CA GLU A 701 31.02 -40.36 -54.66
C GLU A 701 29.65 -40.18 -55.31
N LEU A 702 29.54 -39.20 -56.21
CA LEU A 702 28.33 -39.00 -57.00
C LEU A 702 28.04 -40.18 -57.93
N GLN A 703 29.07 -40.76 -58.54
CA GLN A 703 28.93 -41.97 -59.33
C GLN A 703 28.26 -43.08 -58.52
N SER A 704 28.77 -43.37 -57.31
CA SER A 704 28.18 -44.39 -56.44
C SER A 704 26.73 -44.08 -56.11
N GLN A 705 26.44 -42.83 -55.73
CA GLN A 705 25.10 -42.40 -55.34
C GLN A 705 24.09 -42.50 -56.48
N LEU A 706 24.44 -42.06 -57.68
CA LEU A 706 23.54 -42.12 -58.85
C LEU A 706 23.39 -43.55 -59.38
N SER A 707 24.41 -44.40 -59.25
CA SER A 707 24.38 -45.78 -59.74
C SER A 707 23.33 -46.63 -59.03
N ASP A 708 23.04 -46.32 -57.76
CA ASP A 708 22.04 -47.01 -56.95
C ASP A 708 20.61 -46.52 -57.18
N LEU A 709 20.42 -45.40 -57.91
CA LEU A 709 19.09 -44.85 -58.21
C LEU A 709 18.47 -45.51 -59.45
N PRO A 710 17.13 -45.63 -59.52
CA PRO A 710 16.42 -46.22 -60.66
C PRO A 710 16.44 -45.29 -61.88
N LEU A 711 17.61 -45.13 -62.50
CA LEU A 711 17.86 -44.23 -63.63
C LEU A 711 17.85 -44.93 -64.98
N ILE A 712 18.22 -46.22 -65.04
CA ILE A 712 18.42 -46.93 -66.30
C ILE A 712 17.09 -47.44 -66.83
N ALA A 713 16.68 -46.96 -68.00
CA ALA A 713 15.51 -47.46 -68.70
C ALA A 713 15.81 -48.86 -69.23
N CYS A 714 14.93 -49.83 -68.96
CA CYS A 714 15.07 -51.22 -69.39
C CYS A 714 13.98 -51.59 -70.41
N LEU A 715 14.27 -52.57 -71.28
CA LEU A 715 13.38 -53.04 -72.35
C LEU A 715 12.02 -53.54 -71.88
N ASP A 716 11.89 -53.86 -70.59
CA ASP A 716 10.63 -54.25 -69.95
C ASP A 716 9.77 -53.06 -69.51
N GLY A 717 10.20 -51.83 -69.81
CA GLY A 717 9.54 -50.58 -69.43
C GLY A 717 9.82 -50.14 -68.00
N SER A 718 10.62 -50.88 -67.24
CA SER A 718 11.01 -50.52 -65.87
C SER A 718 12.26 -49.65 -65.85
N PHE A 719 12.45 -48.90 -64.75
CA PHE A 719 13.69 -48.18 -64.49
C PHE A 719 14.43 -48.84 -63.32
N ARG A 720 15.71 -49.14 -63.51
CA ARG A 720 16.53 -49.88 -62.54
C ARG A 720 17.82 -49.15 -62.22
N ALA A 721 18.39 -49.49 -61.06
CA ALA A 721 19.75 -49.11 -60.70
C ALA A 721 20.74 -49.70 -61.71
N ALA A 722 21.85 -49.00 -61.93
CA ALA A 722 22.80 -49.35 -62.98
C ALA A 722 23.49 -50.69 -62.74
N ASN A 723 23.71 -51.07 -61.48
CA ASN A 723 24.19 -52.39 -61.08
C ASN A 723 23.21 -53.54 -61.43
N ASN A 724 21.92 -53.23 -61.57
CA ASN A 724 20.85 -54.20 -61.82
C ASN A 724 20.40 -54.22 -63.29
N ALA A 725 21.10 -53.53 -64.18
CA ALA A 725 20.82 -53.48 -65.62
C ALA A 725 22.04 -53.88 -66.45
N PHE A 726 21.80 -54.58 -67.57
CA PHE A 726 22.84 -54.98 -68.52
C PHE A 726 22.65 -54.32 -69.87
N ALA A 727 23.74 -53.91 -70.52
CA ALA A 727 23.68 -53.25 -71.83
C ALA A 727 23.50 -54.23 -73.01
N SER A 728 23.80 -55.52 -72.83
CA SER A 728 23.73 -56.53 -73.90
C SER A 728 22.60 -57.54 -73.68
N ARG A 729 21.79 -57.77 -74.70
CA ARG A 729 20.78 -58.85 -74.74
C ARG A 729 21.38 -60.25 -74.66
N ASP A 730 22.68 -60.39 -74.91
CA ASP A 730 23.35 -61.69 -74.77
C ASP A 730 23.40 -62.15 -73.30
N VAL A 731 23.33 -61.22 -72.34
CA VAL A 731 23.26 -61.55 -70.91
C VAL A 731 21.92 -62.19 -70.53
N GLU A 732 20.81 -61.77 -71.15
CA GLU A 732 19.49 -62.39 -70.96
C GLU A 732 19.48 -63.86 -71.42
N ARG A 733 20.19 -64.16 -72.53
CA ARG A 733 20.37 -65.53 -73.02
C ARG A 733 21.16 -66.40 -72.05
N LEU A 734 22.06 -65.79 -71.28
CA LEU A 734 22.95 -66.47 -70.35
C LEU A 734 22.34 -66.65 -68.96
N LEU A 735 21.66 -65.63 -68.44
CA LEU A 735 21.15 -65.57 -67.07
C LEU A 735 19.64 -65.76 -66.96
N GLY A 736 18.88 -65.78 -68.06
CA GLY A 736 17.43 -65.95 -68.07
C GLY A 736 16.66 -64.63 -68.05
N THR A 737 15.33 -64.70 -68.20
CA THR A 737 14.45 -63.53 -68.36
C THR A 737 14.29 -62.67 -67.10
N GLN A 738 14.88 -63.08 -65.96
CA GLN A 738 14.87 -62.30 -64.72
C GLN A 738 15.85 -61.11 -64.71
N VAL A 739 16.76 -61.02 -65.68
CA VAL A 739 17.69 -59.89 -65.78
C VAL A 739 17.08 -58.74 -66.59
N HIS A 740 17.38 -57.52 -66.19
CA HIS A 740 16.89 -56.33 -66.88
C HIS A 740 17.92 -55.85 -67.90
N ILE A 741 17.50 -55.76 -69.16
CA ILE A 741 18.35 -55.25 -70.24
C ILE A 741 18.05 -53.77 -70.46
N ALA A 742 19.07 -52.93 -70.38
CA ALA A 742 18.97 -51.50 -70.66
C ALA A 742 18.51 -51.26 -72.10
N GLU A 743 17.67 -50.26 -72.31
CA GLU A 743 17.18 -49.90 -73.64
C GLU A 743 18.34 -49.49 -74.58
N PRO A 744 18.32 -49.87 -75.87
CA PRO A 744 19.34 -49.47 -76.82
C PRO A 744 19.32 -47.95 -77.01
N VAL A 745 20.44 -47.29 -76.72
CA VAL A 745 20.57 -45.84 -76.88
C VAL A 745 21.45 -45.48 -78.09
N ASP A 746 20.89 -44.65 -78.98
CA ASP A 746 21.58 -44.16 -80.19
C ASP A 746 22.59 -43.03 -79.90
N SER A 747 22.40 -42.29 -78.80
CA SER A 747 23.29 -41.21 -78.37
C SER A 747 24.57 -41.74 -77.72
N GLU A 748 25.73 -41.34 -78.25
CA GLU A 748 27.04 -41.70 -77.69
C GLU A 748 27.23 -41.12 -76.27
N SER A 749 26.68 -39.94 -76.00
CA SER A 749 26.74 -39.30 -74.69
C SER A 749 25.99 -40.09 -73.61
N ILE A 750 24.79 -40.60 -73.92
CA ILE A 750 24.02 -41.42 -72.97
C ILE A 750 24.69 -42.79 -72.79
N ARG A 751 25.29 -43.34 -73.84
CA ARG A 751 26.10 -44.57 -73.73
C ARG A 751 27.32 -44.38 -72.84
N ALA A 752 27.96 -43.22 -72.90
CA ALA A 752 29.04 -42.85 -71.98
C ALA A 752 28.53 -42.72 -70.54
N LEU A 753 27.36 -42.10 -70.33
CA LEU A 753 26.71 -42.03 -69.01
C LEU A 753 26.38 -43.41 -68.45
N TYR A 754 25.82 -44.33 -69.25
CA TYR A 754 25.47 -45.69 -68.80
C TYR A 754 26.73 -46.47 -68.38
N ARG A 755 27.82 -46.34 -69.14
CA ARG A 755 29.12 -46.93 -68.76
C ARG A 755 29.66 -46.31 -67.48
N TRP A 756 29.53 -44.99 -67.32
CA TRP A 756 29.99 -44.30 -66.13
C TRP A 756 29.16 -44.67 -64.90
N LEU A 757 27.82 -44.78 -64.99
CA LEU A 757 26.96 -45.29 -63.90
C LEU A 757 27.20 -46.79 -63.60
N GLY A 758 28.00 -47.50 -64.39
CA GLY A 758 28.32 -48.89 -64.13
C GLY A 758 27.33 -49.90 -64.69
N VAL A 759 26.56 -49.55 -65.73
CA VAL A 759 25.78 -50.53 -66.51
C VAL A 759 26.75 -51.51 -67.17
N ARG A 760 26.59 -52.80 -66.85
CA ARG A 760 27.56 -53.84 -67.23
C ARG A 760 27.24 -54.44 -68.59
N ASN A 761 28.27 -54.79 -69.36
CA ASN A 761 28.11 -55.54 -70.61
C ASN A 761 28.07 -57.05 -70.39
N GLU A 762 28.66 -57.51 -69.27
CA GLU A 762 28.85 -58.92 -68.94
C GLU A 762 28.47 -59.17 -67.47
N PRO A 763 27.92 -60.35 -67.14
CA PRO A 763 27.56 -60.70 -65.77
C PRO A 763 28.78 -61.08 -64.93
N THR A 764 28.75 -60.77 -63.63
CA THR A 764 29.78 -61.21 -62.68
C THR A 764 29.50 -62.62 -62.17
N ALA A 765 30.49 -63.22 -61.52
CA ALA A 765 30.31 -64.51 -60.84
C ALA A 765 29.16 -64.47 -59.82
N ALA A 766 28.96 -63.33 -59.13
CA ALA A 766 27.85 -63.14 -58.20
C ALA A 766 26.47 -63.14 -58.90
N ASP A 767 26.33 -62.51 -60.06
CA ASP A 767 25.07 -62.50 -60.81
C ASP A 767 24.71 -63.90 -61.33
N ILE A 768 25.71 -64.65 -61.80
CA ILE A 768 25.53 -66.04 -62.26
C ILE A 768 25.11 -66.93 -61.09
N VAL A 769 25.75 -66.79 -59.92
CA VAL A 769 25.38 -67.53 -58.71
C VAL A 769 23.96 -67.16 -58.24
N GLN A 770 23.59 -65.87 -58.25
CA GLN A 770 22.23 -65.43 -57.92
C GLN A 770 21.19 -66.00 -58.88
N SER A 771 21.48 -66.04 -60.19
CA SER A 771 20.58 -66.65 -61.17
C SER A 771 20.41 -68.16 -60.93
N LEU A 772 21.50 -68.89 -60.64
CA LEU A 772 21.46 -70.31 -60.28
C LEU A 772 20.68 -70.56 -58.96
N LEU A 773 20.84 -69.68 -57.96
CA LEU A 773 20.08 -69.73 -56.71
C LEU A 773 18.59 -69.47 -56.94
N PHE A 774 18.24 -68.50 -57.78
CA PHE A 774 16.85 -68.21 -58.13
C PHE A 774 16.19 -69.41 -58.84
N VAL A 775 16.88 -70.03 -59.80
CA VAL A 775 16.41 -71.26 -60.47
C VAL A 775 16.21 -72.41 -59.48
N SER A 776 17.12 -72.56 -58.50
CA SER A 776 17.02 -73.56 -57.43
C SER A 776 15.83 -73.31 -56.48
N GLN A 777 15.59 -72.04 -56.11
CA GLN A 777 14.51 -71.66 -55.20
C GLN A 777 13.12 -71.71 -55.86
N THR A 778 13.03 -71.45 -57.16
CA THR A 778 11.76 -71.49 -57.91
C THR A 778 11.37 -72.88 -58.38
N ASN A 779 12.29 -73.85 -58.34
CA ASN A 779 12.06 -75.25 -58.74
C ASN A 779 12.49 -76.21 -57.62
N THR A 780 11.71 -76.30 -56.54
CA THR A 780 12.03 -77.16 -55.40
C THR A 780 11.63 -78.64 -55.56
N ASP A 781 10.66 -78.97 -56.42
CA ASP A 781 10.06 -80.33 -56.42
C ASP A 781 9.78 -80.95 -57.80
N ALA A 782 10.34 -80.40 -58.90
CA ALA A 782 10.19 -80.95 -60.25
C ALA A 782 11.54 -81.01 -61.00
N PRO A 783 11.75 -81.99 -61.90
CA PRO A 783 12.92 -81.99 -62.79
C PRO A 783 12.88 -80.75 -63.68
N LEU A 784 14.00 -80.02 -63.73
CA LEU A 784 14.15 -78.81 -64.55
C LEU A 784 13.81 -79.13 -66.01
N ASP A 785 13.05 -78.25 -66.67
CA ASP A 785 12.76 -78.34 -68.10
C ASP A 785 14.04 -78.12 -68.93
N GLU A 786 14.04 -78.63 -70.16
CA GLU A 786 15.21 -78.62 -71.06
C GLU A 786 15.85 -77.22 -71.25
N PRO A 787 15.07 -76.13 -71.41
CA PRO A 787 15.63 -74.77 -71.49
C PRO A 787 16.36 -74.35 -70.21
N THR A 788 15.80 -74.66 -69.04
CA THR A 788 16.40 -74.30 -67.76
C THR A 788 17.62 -75.15 -67.45
N GLN A 789 17.63 -76.44 -67.84
CA GLN A 789 18.84 -77.28 -67.76
C GLN A 789 19.98 -76.72 -68.62
N HIS A 790 19.66 -76.28 -69.84
CA HIS A 790 20.63 -75.66 -70.73
C HIS A 790 21.17 -74.35 -70.15
N LEU A 791 20.30 -73.51 -69.58
CA LEU A 791 20.67 -72.28 -68.88
C LEU A 791 21.62 -72.56 -67.71
N VAL A 792 21.29 -73.54 -66.85
CA VAL A 792 22.13 -73.94 -65.70
C VAL A 792 23.50 -74.43 -66.16
N GLN A 793 23.57 -75.25 -67.21
CA GLN A 793 24.85 -75.71 -67.78
C GLN A 793 25.70 -74.56 -68.32
N GLN A 794 25.09 -73.62 -69.04
CA GLN A 794 25.77 -72.42 -69.56
C GLN A 794 26.27 -71.52 -68.42
N CYS A 795 25.44 -71.27 -67.41
CA CYS A 795 25.82 -70.54 -66.20
C CYS A 795 27.00 -71.19 -65.48
N LEU A 796 26.98 -72.52 -65.28
CA LEU A 796 28.07 -73.26 -64.63
C LEU A 796 29.38 -73.21 -65.43
N LEU A 797 29.30 -73.31 -66.77
CA LEU A 797 30.46 -73.16 -67.66
C LEU A 797 31.06 -71.76 -67.58
N GLN A 798 30.22 -70.72 -67.64
CA GLN A 798 30.65 -69.32 -67.55
C GLN A 798 31.25 -69.01 -66.16
N LEU A 799 30.62 -69.51 -65.08
CA LEU A 799 31.11 -69.35 -63.71
C LEU A 799 32.48 -70.01 -63.53
N ASN A 800 32.67 -71.20 -64.10
CA ASN A 800 33.96 -71.89 -64.06
C ASN A 800 35.04 -71.10 -64.82
N GLY A 801 34.70 -70.47 -65.95
CA GLY A 801 35.60 -69.56 -66.67
C GLY A 801 36.04 -68.36 -65.82
N LEU A 802 35.09 -67.67 -65.19
CA LEU A 802 35.37 -66.51 -64.33
C LEU A 802 36.17 -66.86 -63.08
N LEU A 803 35.97 -68.05 -62.50
CA LEU A 803 36.73 -68.55 -61.35
C LEU A 803 38.18 -68.94 -61.69
N VAL A 804 38.44 -69.38 -62.92
CA VAL A 804 39.79 -69.76 -63.39
C VAL A 804 40.64 -68.53 -63.75
N GLU A 805 40.02 -67.43 -64.18
CA GLU A 805 40.72 -66.19 -64.58
C GLU A 805 41.10 -65.24 -63.42
N GLY A 806 40.76 -65.57 -62.17
CA GLY A 806 41.31 -64.86 -61.00
C GLY A 806 40.79 -63.43 -60.79
N THR A 807 39.56 -63.12 -61.19
CA THR A 807 38.85 -61.92 -60.73
C THR A 807 37.92 -62.28 -59.57
N VAL A 808 38.52 -62.44 -58.39
CA VAL A 808 37.79 -62.35 -57.11
C VAL A 808 38.16 -61.01 -56.49
N ALA A 809 37.25 -60.06 -56.61
CA ALA A 809 37.09 -58.93 -55.70
C ALA A 809 35.60 -58.84 -55.37
#